data_AF-A0A0D9ZIB6-F1
#
_entry.id   AF-A0A0D9ZIB6-F1
#
_cell.length_a   1.000
_cell.length_b   1.000
_cell.length_c   1.000
_cell.angle_alpha   90.00
_cell.angle_beta   90.00
_cell.angle_gamma   90.00
#
_symmetry.space_group_name_H-M   'P 1'
#
loop_
_entity.id
_entity.type
_entity.pdbx_description
1 polymer ?
#
loop_
_entity_poly.entity_id
_entity_poly.type
_entity_poly.pdbx_seq_one_letter_code
_entity_poly.pdbx_strand_id
1 'polypeptide(L)'
;MTIHTKTALLCLLGAVATTAWLSFAVAQPQPPPACRRRCGDVDIPYPFGLNGDAPGCALGHGTYGFNISCNDTGNGVYKPFIWDVELLGVLLPEGQARILMSISSYCYNPATGAMDGPENNTWALDFTSSPYRFSHTGNVFTAIGCRTLAYIGGDNMDADVGSLTTGCVATCRLQAGNLTVTDDDVGACSGIGCCRTSIPVGLQYYYVWFDDRFNTTAIHNVSRCSYAALMEKSSASWFRFTPAYVTSSAFNDTFNGQVPLLLDWAIGNETCEQAKRASPESYACRSRNSECFDSPSGLGYICNCSKGFRGNPYLHPEDPSSCQDIDECTDQNMNNNCHGICRNTLGGFECICPAGTRGNASVGQCQKVLTHGVLLAIGICSSTVVGLLIFLGIEWIKYKRRLVRQDLMNKRDAYFRQHGGQLLLDMMKLENQVSFKLYDREEIELATNNFRESAILGQGGQGTVYKGFDLDPENNPVAIKRCKGIDANRRMEFGQELLILSRVRHEYIVKLLGCCLQFEVPVLVYEFVPNKTLHYLIHGQSDASTRTLDIRLEIAAQSAEALAYLHSLDHPIFHGDVKSANILIGDKFTAKVSDFGCSIFMAAADENINVVKGTIGYLDPKYLMTFQLTDKSDVYSFGILLLELLTRRKPLSNEVSLASLFQDAMKKGNIDHHIDKEILHEDNMELLYEFACLASQCLVMDSENRPAMSHVADKLRQLADTASQQHTGTLQGIRSLRLLGNSSGSISEPCYSPVETMEYDSRKTSMGIEFAR
;
A
#
# COMPACT_ATOMS: atom_id res chain seq x y z
N MET A 1 19.50 -39.35 -57.82
CA MET A 1 20.55 -38.65 -57.05
C MET A 1 20.35 -39.06 -55.58
N THR A 2 20.99 -40.14 -55.11
CA THR A 2 22.29 -40.15 -54.39
C THR A 2 22.19 -39.35 -53.08
N ILE A 3 22.31 -39.86 -51.84
CA ILE A 3 22.93 -41.03 -51.16
C ILE A 3 22.25 -41.04 -49.75
N HIS A 4 21.51 -42.04 -49.26
CA HIS A 4 21.83 -43.37 -48.71
C HIS A 4 22.94 -43.48 -47.63
N THR A 5 22.52 -44.02 -46.46
CA THR A 5 23.18 -45.07 -45.65
C THR A 5 24.15 -44.68 -44.51
N LYS A 6 24.24 -45.35 -43.34
CA LYS A 6 23.71 -46.65 -42.87
C LYS A 6 23.92 -46.81 -41.33
N THR A 7 22.96 -47.47 -40.68
CA THR A 7 23.06 -48.57 -39.68
C THR A 7 24.37 -48.87 -38.91
N ALA A 8 24.25 -49.05 -37.58
CA ALA A 8 24.77 -50.17 -36.75
C ALA A 8 24.33 -49.92 -35.28
N LEU A 9 23.35 -50.61 -34.71
CA LEU A 9 23.44 -51.94 -34.08
C LEU A 9 24.62 -52.07 -33.10
N LEU A 10 24.37 -51.99 -31.79
CA LEU A 10 24.62 -53.06 -30.82
C LEU A 10 24.22 -52.64 -29.38
N CYS A 11 23.39 -53.49 -28.75
CA CYS A 11 23.52 -54.01 -27.36
C CYS A 11 23.48 -53.03 -26.16
N LEU A 12 22.78 -53.27 -25.04
CA LEU A 12 22.12 -54.44 -24.43
C LEU A 12 21.11 -53.93 -23.36
N LEU A 13 19.98 -54.64 -23.24
CA LEU A 13 19.24 -55.08 -22.03
C LEU A 13 19.04 -54.08 -20.86
N GLY A 14 17.87 -53.92 -20.25
CA GLY A 14 16.69 -54.77 -20.29
C GLY A 14 15.54 -54.21 -19.42
N ALA A 15 14.35 -54.76 -19.67
CA ALA A 15 13.16 -54.83 -18.83
C ALA A 15 12.79 -53.61 -17.95
N VAL A 16 11.78 -52.85 -18.39
CA VAL A 16 10.73 -52.40 -17.46
C VAL A 16 9.38 -52.63 -18.12
N ALA A 17 8.61 -53.53 -17.49
CA ALA A 17 7.22 -53.78 -17.81
C ALA A 17 6.41 -52.49 -17.63
N THR A 18 5.72 -52.03 -18.67
CA THR A 18 4.65 -51.07 -18.53
C THR A 18 3.43 -51.80 -17.97
N THR A 19 3.46 -52.11 -16.67
CA THR A 19 2.21 -52.30 -15.93
C THR A 19 1.65 -50.91 -15.69
N ALA A 20 0.53 -50.61 -16.38
CA ALA A 20 -0.34 -49.53 -15.97
C ALA A 20 -0.71 -49.80 -14.50
N TRP A 21 -0.13 -49.01 -13.59
CA TRP A 21 -0.66 -48.89 -12.26
C TRP A 21 -1.98 -48.15 -12.40
N LEU A 22 -3.07 -48.91 -12.47
CA LEU A 22 -4.35 -48.44 -11.99
C LEU A 22 -4.14 -48.04 -10.54
N SER A 23 -3.90 -46.75 -10.30
CA SER A 23 -4.20 -46.17 -9.00
C SER A 23 -5.69 -46.36 -8.79
N PHE A 24 -6.07 -47.43 -8.08
CA PHE A 24 -7.38 -47.47 -7.46
C PHE A 24 -7.43 -46.24 -6.56
N ALA A 25 -8.20 -45.22 -6.98
CA ALA A 25 -8.67 -44.20 -6.06
C ALA A 25 -9.46 -44.97 -4.99
N VAL A 26 -8.86 -45.13 -3.81
CA VAL A 26 -9.57 -45.65 -2.66
C VAL A 26 -10.61 -44.60 -2.32
N ALA A 27 -11.88 -44.94 -2.55
CA ALA A 27 -13.01 -44.17 -2.07
C ALA A 27 -12.77 -43.82 -0.59
N GLN A 28 -12.72 -42.53 -0.26
CA GLN A 28 -12.53 -42.07 1.12
C GLN A 28 -13.76 -42.50 1.93
N PRO A 29 -13.62 -43.44 2.89
CA PRO A 29 -14.76 -43.91 3.67
C PRO A 29 -15.25 -42.81 4.62
N GLN A 30 -16.53 -42.90 5.01
CA GLN A 30 -17.10 -42.19 6.15
C GLN A 30 -16.13 -42.24 7.34
N PRO A 31 -15.98 -41.16 8.12
CA PRO A 31 -15.28 -41.27 9.38
C PRO A 31 -16.01 -42.31 10.24
N PRO A 32 -15.33 -43.37 10.72
CA PRO A 32 -15.95 -44.37 11.58
C PRO A 32 -16.65 -43.72 12.80
N PRO A 33 -17.77 -44.27 13.30
CA PRO A 33 -18.43 -43.77 14.51
C PRO A 33 -17.50 -43.74 15.75
N ALA A 34 -16.42 -44.52 15.71
CA ALA A 34 -15.43 -44.63 16.77
C ALA A 34 -14.34 -43.52 16.74
N CYS A 35 -14.37 -42.58 15.78
CA CYS A 35 -13.40 -41.48 15.75
C CYS A 35 -13.56 -40.57 16.97
N ARG A 36 -12.45 -40.26 17.64
CA ARG A 36 -12.48 -39.36 18.79
C ARG A 36 -12.63 -37.92 18.30
N ARG A 37 -13.58 -37.18 18.89
CA ARG A 37 -13.95 -35.81 18.48
C ARG A 37 -13.54 -34.72 19.47
N ARG A 38 -12.79 -35.09 20.52
CA ARG A 38 -12.32 -34.16 21.56
C ARG A 38 -10.90 -34.49 21.97
N CYS A 39 -10.13 -33.44 22.22
CA CYS A 39 -8.84 -33.52 22.90
C CYS A 39 -8.82 -32.44 23.99
N GLY A 40 -8.88 -32.85 25.25
CA GLY A 40 -9.13 -31.94 26.36
C GLY A 40 -10.46 -31.21 26.19
N ASP A 41 -10.42 -29.89 26.29
CA ASP A 41 -11.59 -29.00 26.17
C ASP A 41 -11.88 -28.55 24.73
N VAL A 42 -11.11 -29.04 23.75
CA VAL A 42 -11.22 -28.61 22.35
C VAL A 42 -11.96 -29.66 21.52
N ASP A 43 -13.01 -29.21 20.83
CA ASP A 43 -13.74 -30.01 19.84
C ASP A 43 -12.92 -30.12 18.53
N ILE A 44 -12.78 -31.35 18.03
CA ILE A 44 -12.04 -31.70 16.81
C ILE A 44 -13.03 -32.28 15.78
N PRO A 45 -13.75 -31.41 15.06
CA PRO A 45 -14.73 -31.86 14.07
C PRO A 45 -14.05 -32.25 12.75
N TYR A 46 -14.69 -33.14 11.99
CA TYR A 46 -14.24 -33.46 10.62
C TYR A 46 -14.22 -32.17 9.76
N PRO A 47 -13.22 -31.90 8.91
CA PRO A 47 -12.23 -32.80 8.33
C PRO A 47 -11.05 -33.16 9.24
N PHE A 48 -10.97 -32.59 10.44
CA PHE A 48 -9.90 -32.91 11.39
C PHE A 48 -10.12 -34.24 12.10
N GLY A 49 -9.02 -34.90 12.45
CA GLY A 49 -9.01 -36.13 13.24
C GLY A 49 -7.74 -36.28 14.06
N LEU A 50 -7.77 -37.18 15.06
CA LEU A 50 -6.63 -37.38 15.96
C LEU A 50 -5.65 -38.43 15.43
N ASN A 51 -4.36 -38.17 15.63
CA ASN A 51 -3.31 -39.14 15.35
C ASN A 51 -3.50 -40.41 16.18
N GLY A 52 -3.43 -41.57 15.51
CA GLY A 52 -3.64 -42.88 16.13
C GLY A 52 -5.08 -43.41 16.05
N ASP A 53 -6.04 -42.60 15.58
CA ASP A 53 -7.39 -43.08 15.26
C ASP A 53 -7.39 -43.92 13.96
N ALA A 54 -8.49 -44.63 13.71
CA ALA A 54 -8.65 -45.46 12.52
C ALA A 54 -8.56 -44.63 11.22
N PRO A 55 -8.12 -45.23 10.10
CA PRO A 55 -8.12 -44.56 8.79
C PRO A 55 -9.51 -43.99 8.46
N GLY A 56 -9.54 -42.76 7.92
CA GLY A 56 -10.78 -42.06 7.58
C GLY A 56 -11.30 -41.09 8.66
N CYS A 57 -10.70 -41.06 9.86
CA CYS A 57 -11.09 -40.09 10.90
C CYS A 57 -10.68 -38.65 10.61
N ALA A 58 -9.67 -38.44 9.75
CA ALA A 58 -9.26 -37.15 9.21
C ALA A 58 -9.28 -37.19 7.68
N LEU A 59 -9.46 -36.03 7.05
CA LEU A 59 -9.31 -35.86 5.61
C LEU A 59 -7.82 -35.75 5.25
N GLY A 60 -7.37 -36.54 4.27
CA GLY A 60 -5.96 -36.64 3.89
C GLY A 60 -5.13 -37.50 4.86
N HIS A 61 -3.87 -37.77 4.52
CA HIS A 61 -2.94 -38.57 5.34
C HIS A 61 -1.60 -37.86 5.55
N GLY A 62 -0.97 -38.10 6.72
CA GLY A 62 0.37 -37.61 7.04
C GLY A 62 0.44 -36.08 7.23
N THR A 63 1.58 -35.49 6.85
CA THR A 63 1.88 -34.04 6.93
C THR A 63 1.05 -33.18 5.98
N TYR A 64 0.36 -33.79 5.00
CA TYR A 64 -0.46 -33.12 3.99
C TYR A 64 -1.97 -33.12 4.31
N GLY A 65 -2.35 -33.50 5.54
CA GLY A 65 -3.74 -33.72 5.93
C GLY A 65 -4.16 -32.98 7.20
N PHE A 66 -5.40 -33.23 7.62
CA PHE A 66 -6.04 -32.57 8.77
C PHE A 66 -5.84 -33.33 10.09
N ASN A 67 -4.67 -33.95 10.26
CA ASN A 67 -4.35 -34.74 11.45
C ASN A 67 -3.85 -33.86 12.60
N ILE A 68 -4.36 -34.10 13.80
CA ILE A 68 -4.05 -33.39 15.03
C ILE A 68 -3.40 -34.34 16.04
N SER A 69 -2.30 -33.93 16.65
CA SER A 69 -1.68 -34.66 17.76
C SER A 69 -2.36 -34.30 19.07
N CYS A 70 -2.76 -35.27 19.88
CA CYS A 70 -3.36 -35.03 21.19
C CYS A 70 -2.39 -35.52 22.28
N ASN A 71 -1.65 -34.59 22.89
CA ASN A 71 -0.56 -34.91 23.81
C ASN A 71 -0.96 -34.61 25.27
N ASP A 72 -0.52 -35.45 26.21
CA ASP A 72 -0.63 -35.19 27.64
C ASP A 72 0.47 -34.21 28.05
N THR A 73 0.08 -33.02 28.50
CA THR A 73 1.01 -31.95 28.94
C THR A 73 1.36 -32.05 30.43
N GLY A 74 0.88 -33.09 31.12
CA GLY A 74 1.14 -33.38 32.53
C GLY A 74 -0.14 -33.49 33.35
N ASN A 75 -0.12 -34.39 34.34
CA ASN A 75 -1.26 -34.65 35.25
C ASN A 75 -2.57 -35.06 34.55
N GLY A 76 -2.50 -35.65 33.35
CA GLY A 76 -3.68 -36.09 32.59
C GLY A 76 -4.39 -34.97 31.82
N VAL A 77 -3.73 -33.82 31.62
CA VAL A 77 -4.26 -32.69 30.86
C VAL A 77 -3.84 -32.84 29.39
N TYR A 78 -4.80 -33.25 28.56
CA TYR A 78 -4.61 -33.42 27.12
C TYR A 78 -4.83 -32.11 26.36
N LYS A 79 -3.91 -31.79 25.45
CA LYS A 79 -4.00 -30.62 24.56
C LYS A 79 -3.77 -31.02 23.10
N PRO A 80 -4.52 -30.45 22.14
CA PRO A 80 -4.31 -30.73 20.73
C PRO A 80 -3.22 -29.84 20.13
N PHE A 81 -2.49 -30.37 19.16
CA PHE A 81 -1.38 -29.70 18.47
C PHE A 81 -1.46 -29.94 16.96
N ILE A 82 -1.25 -28.88 16.19
CA ILE A 82 -0.89 -28.96 14.76
C ILE A 82 0.63 -28.89 14.71
N TRP A 83 1.27 -30.02 14.41
CA TRP A 83 2.72 -30.18 14.61
C TRP A 83 3.11 -29.83 16.06
N ASP A 84 3.88 -28.77 16.24
CA ASP A 84 4.39 -28.33 17.54
C ASP A 84 3.66 -27.11 18.12
N VAL A 85 2.59 -26.63 17.45
CA VAL A 85 1.79 -25.48 17.92
C VAL A 85 0.44 -25.93 18.48
N GLU A 86 0.09 -25.43 19.67
CA GLU A 86 -1.15 -25.79 20.35
C GLU A 86 -2.36 -25.25 19.59
N LEU A 87 -3.37 -26.11 19.39
CA LEU A 87 -4.65 -25.79 18.78
C LEU A 87 -5.65 -25.39 19.87
N LEU A 88 -6.17 -24.17 19.80
CA LEU A 88 -7.15 -23.65 20.76
C LEU A 88 -8.60 -23.95 20.34
N GLY A 89 -8.85 -24.09 19.03
CA GLY A 89 -10.20 -24.38 18.52
C GLY A 89 -10.31 -24.38 17.00
N VAL A 90 -11.40 -24.96 16.51
CA VAL A 90 -11.74 -25.05 15.09
C VAL A 90 -13.07 -24.33 14.83
N LEU A 91 -13.04 -23.29 14.00
CA LEU A 91 -14.17 -22.48 13.56
C LEU A 91 -14.61 -22.97 12.17
N LEU A 92 -15.42 -24.04 12.17
CA LEU A 92 -15.87 -24.73 10.96
C LEU A 92 -16.56 -23.81 9.93
N PRO A 93 -17.54 -22.96 10.30
CA PRO A 93 -18.22 -22.09 9.34
C PRO A 93 -17.31 -21.06 8.67
N GLU A 94 -16.32 -20.57 9.41
CA GLU A 94 -15.35 -19.56 8.96
C GLU A 94 -14.20 -20.17 8.16
N GLY A 95 -13.97 -21.48 8.27
CA GLY A 95 -12.82 -22.13 7.66
C GLY A 95 -11.51 -21.86 8.41
N GLN A 96 -11.58 -21.60 9.72
CA GLN A 96 -10.45 -21.08 10.51
C GLN A 96 -10.07 -21.92 11.73
N ALA A 97 -8.78 -22.19 11.94
CA ALA A 97 -8.25 -22.84 13.13
C ALA A 97 -7.51 -21.82 13.99
N ARG A 98 -7.86 -21.73 15.28
CA ARG A 98 -7.20 -20.81 16.21
C ARG A 98 -6.07 -21.55 16.91
N ILE A 99 -4.84 -21.08 16.79
CA ILE A 99 -3.65 -21.69 17.37
C ILE A 99 -2.93 -20.73 18.31
N LEU A 100 -2.05 -21.25 19.16
CA LEU A 100 -1.22 -20.50 20.08
C LEU A 100 0.23 -20.43 19.57
N MET A 101 0.76 -19.22 19.42
CA MET A 101 2.03 -18.94 18.74
C MET A 101 3.05 -18.29 19.66
N SER A 102 4.32 -18.70 19.58
CA SER A 102 5.40 -18.10 20.37
C SER A 102 5.67 -16.64 20.01
N ILE A 103 5.89 -15.81 21.02
CA ILE A 103 6.31 -14.42 20.88
C ILE A 103 7.81 -14.40 20.59
N SER A 104 8.21 -13.75 19.49
CA SER A 104 9.64 -13.48 19.25
C SER A 104 10.09 -12.34 20.14
N SER A 105 11.24 -12.49 20.79
CA SER A 105 11.79 -11.46 21.67
C SER A 105 13.26 -11.18 21.37
N TYR A 106 13.63 -9.93 21.55
CA TYR A 106 15.00 -9.46 21.42
C TYR A 106 15.29 -8.60 22.65
N CYS A 107 16.05 -9.15 23.60
CA CYS A 107 16.18 -8.63 24.95
C CYS A 107 17.62 -8.28 25.29
N TYR A 108 17.78 -7.31 26.19
CA TYR A 108 19.07 -6.97 26.75
C TYR A 108 19.50 -7.97 27.82
N ASN A 109 20.76 -8.37 27.76
CA ASN A 109 21.42 -9.17 28.76
C ASN A 109 21.75 -8.31 29.99
N PRO A 110 21.20 -8.62 31.17
CA PRO A 110 21.42 -7.80 32.36
C PRO A 110 22.88 -7.74 32.84
N ALA A 111 23.71 -8.74 32.49
CA ALA A 111 25.10 -8.83 32.93
C ALA A 111 26.05 -8.06 32.02
N THR A 112 25.78 -8.01 30.72
CA THR A 112 26.66 -7.37 29.72
C THR A 112 26.13 -6.03 29.22
N GLY A 113 24.84 -5.75 29.40
CA GLY A 113 24.16 -4.57 28.85
C GLY A 113 23.99 -4.59 27.33
N ALA A 114 24.41 -5.67 26.67
CA ALA A 114 24.25 -5.91 25.24
C ALA A 114 22.98 -6.71 24.97
N MET A 115 22.36 -6.53 23.80
CA MET A 115 21.26 -7.41 23.37
C MET A 115 21.79 -8.82 23.11
N ASP A 116 21.08 -9.83 23.59
CA ASP A 116 21.34 -11.23 23.22
C ASP A 116 21.13 -11.38 21.70
N GLY A 117 21.95 -12.16 21.00
CA GLY A 117 21.89 -12.29 19.54
C GLY A 117 20.48 -12.66 19.04
N PRO A 118 20.01 -12.05 17.91
CA PRO A 118 18.61 -12.16 17.48
C PRO A 118 18.17 -13.60 17.20
N GLU A 119 19.09 -14.51 16.89
CA GLU A 119 18.80 -15.89 16.50
C GLU A 119 18.27 -16.79 17.64
N ASN A 120 18.50 -16.44 18.92
CA ASN A 120 18.19 -17.35 20.03
C ASN A 120 16.70 -17.37 20.43
N ASN A 121 15.95 -16.31 20.15
CA ASN A 121 14.57 -16.12 20.64
C ASN A 121 13.58 -15.65 19.54
N THR A 122 13.94 -15.86 18.27
CA THR A 122 13.05 -15.65 17.12
C THR A 122 12.28 -16.91 16.77
N TRP A 123 11.06 -16.74 16.25
CA TRP A 123 10.20 -17.84 15.85
C TRP A 123 10.01 -17.90 14.33
N ALA A 124 9.96 -19.12 13.80
CA ALA A 124 9.63 -19.43 12.42
C ALA A 124 8.55 -20.51 12.38
N LEU A 125 7.69 -20.50 11.37
CA LEU A 125 6.75 -21.60 11.15
C LEU A 125 6.45 -21.80 9.67
N ASP A 126 6.50 -23.05 9.23
CA ASP A 126 6.34 -23.45 7.83
C ASP A 126 5.12 -24.35 7.59
N PHE A 127 4.03 -23.77 7.08
CA PHE A 127 2.83 -24.47 6.62
C PHE A 127 2.81 -24.78 5.11
N THR A 128 3.91 -24.58 4.37
CA THR A 128 3.93 -24.65 2.90
C THR A 128 3.46 -26.00 2.34
N SER A 129 3.75 -27.09 3.05
CA SER A 129 3.34 -28.45 2.67
C SER A 129 2.03 -28.92 3.33
N SER A 130 1.22 -27.99 3.85
CA SER A 130 0.00 -28.29 4.62
C SER A 130 -1.23 -27.59 4.04
N PRO A 131 -2.45 -27.96 4.46
CA PRO A 131 -3.68 -27.28 4.04
C PRO A 131 -3.87 -25.90 4.70
N TYR A 132 -2.96 -25.46 5.59
CA TYR A 132 -3.10 -24.25 6.38
C TYR A 132 -2.37 -23.05 5.78
N ARG A 133 -2.93 -21.86 5.99
CA ARG A 133 -2.37 -20.56 5.64
C ARG A 133 -2.63 -19.57 6.76
N PHE A 134 -1.75 -18.60 6.97
CA PHE A 134 -1.99 -17.55 7.96
C PHE A 134 -3.11 -16.62 7.46
N SER A 135 -4.15 -16.44 8.27
CA SER A 135 -5.29 -15.61 7.89
C SER A 135 -4.89 -14.13 7.76
N HIS A 136 -4.89 -13.60 6.55
CA HIS A 136 -4.50 -12.22 6.29
C HIS A 136 -5.55 -11.20 6.77
N THR A 137 -6.80 -11.62 6.90
CA THR A 137 -7.90 -10.80 7.44
C THR A 137 -8.03 -10.95 8.95
N GLY A 138 -7.75 -12.16 9.46
CA GLY A 138 -7.87 -12.52 10.87
C GLY A 138 -6.66 -12.19 11.73
N ASN A 139 -5.49 -11.93 11.15
CA ASN A 139 -4.25 -11.64 11.88
C ASN A 139 -3.65 -10.27 11.57
N VAL A 140 -2.79 -9.82 12.48
CA VAL A 140 -1.99 -8.61 12.35
C VAL A 140 -0.59 -8.86 12.93
N PHE A 141 0.45 -8.50 12.19
CA PHE A 141 1.81 -8.55 12.71
C PHE A 141 2.02 -7.35 13.63
N THR A 142 2.46 -7.59 14.86
CA THR A 142 2.60 -6.55 15.88
C THR A 142 4.02 -6.54 16.43
N ALA A 143 4.61 -5.36 16.51
CA ALA A 143 5.87 -5.11 17.20
C ALA A 143 5.64 -4.21 18.41
N ILE A 144 6.28 -4.52 19.54
CA ILE A 144 6.19 -3.78 20.80
C ILE A 144 7.60 -3.53 21.31
N GLY A 145 7.87 -2.30 21.72
CA GLY A 145 9.14 -1.91 22.33
C GLY A 145 9.46 -0.45 22.06
N CYS A 146 10.68 -0.05 22.39
CA CYS A 146 11.21 1.26 22.07
C CYS A 146 12.41 1.13 21.14
N ARG A 147 12.41 1.91 20.04
CA ARG A 147 13.39 1.77 18.97
C ARG A 147 13.46 0.32 18.53
N THR A 148 12.31 -0.23 18.22
CA THR A 148 12.15 -1.61 17.80
C THR A 148 11.72 -1.61 16.34
N LEU A 149 12.50 -2.25 15.48
CA LEU A 149 12.09 -2.60 14.13
C LEU A 149 12.10 -4.11 14.01
N ALA A 150 10.94 -4.69 13.76
CA ALA A 150 10.77 -6.12 13.55
C ALA A 150 10.23 -6.38 12.14
N TYR A 151 10.70 -7.44 11.52
CA TYR A 151 10.29 -7.88 10.21
C TYR A 151 9.60 -9.23 10.28
N ILE A 152 8.74 -9.47 9.30
CA ILE A 152 8.15 -10.77 9.00
C ILE A 152 8.31 -11.02 7.50
N GLY A 153 8.82 -12.19 7.15
CA GLY A 153 9.18 -12.50 5.76
C GLY A 153 9.14 -13.98 5.40
N GLY A 154 9.15 -14.23 4.09
CA GLY A 154 9.08 -15.55 3.45
C GLY A 154 10.44 -16.25 3.27
N ASP A 155 10.39 -17.51 2.81
CA ASP A 155 11.44 -18.54 2.87
C ASP A 155 12.67 -18.35 1.95
N ASN A 156 13.06 -17.11 1.62
CA ASN A 156 14.29 -16.86 0.87
C ASN A 156 14.91 -15.53 1.29
N MET A 157 15.86 -15.58 2.21
CA MET A 157 16.81 -14.49 2.44
C MET A 157 17.90 -14.43 1.37
N ASP A 158 18.04 -15.47 0.53
CA ASP A 158 19.12 -15.63 -0.47
C ASP A 158 18.65 -15.55 -1.95
N ALA A 159 17.36 -15.30 -2.22
CA ALA A 159 16.88 -15.12 -3.60
C ALA A 159 16.68 -13.63 -3.91
N ASP A 160 17.56 -13.12 -4.79
CA ASP A 160 17.64 -11.76 -5.36
C ASP A 160 16.33 -11.17 -5.95
N VAL A 161 15.18 -11.86 -5.89
CA VAL A 161 13.88 -11.37 -6.35
C VAL A 161 12.74 -12.05 -5.57
N GLY A 162 12.04 -11.31 -4.70
CA GLY A 162 10.61 -11.54 -4.47
C GLY A 162 10.12 -12.28 -3.22
N SER A 163 10.87 -12.40 -2.12
CA SER A 163 10.25 -12.76 -0.83
C SER A 163 9.56 -11.51 -0.26
N LEU A 164 8.24 -11.58 -0.06
CA LEU A 164 7.48 -10.46 0.45
C LEU A 164 7.79 -10.24 1.93
N THR A 165 8.60 -9.22 2.21
CA THR A 165 8.98 -8.83 3.57
C THR A 165 8.20 -7.58 3.97
N THR A 166 7.54 -7.62 5.12
CA THR A 166 6.92 -6.43 5.74
C THR A 166 7.51 -6.20 7.12
N GLY A 167 7.54 -4.95 7.56
CA GLY A 167 8.13 -4.53 8.83
C GLY A 167 7.17 -3.73 9.69
N CYS A 168 7.47 -3.64 10.98
CA CYS A 168 6.75 -2.79 11.92
C CYS A 168 7.73 -2.07 12.84
N VAL A 169 7.59 -0.74 12.94
CA VAL A 169 8.46 0.12 13.75
C VAL A 169 7.73 0.67 14.98
N ALA A 170 8.25 0.38 16.16
CA ALA A 170 7.79 0.94 17.43
C ALA A 170 8.85 1.88 18.00
N THR A 171 8.50 3.16 18.13
CA THR A 171 9.38 4.23 18.61
C THR A 171 8.98 4.70 20.00
N CYS A 172 9.87 5.39 20.69
CA CYS A 172 9.52 6.04 21.95
C CYS A 172 10.36 7.30 22.18
N ARG A 173 9.88 8.19 23.06
CA ARG A 173 10.59 9.40 23.48
C ARG A 173 11.05 9.29 24.93
N LEU A 174 12.28 9.72 25.18
CA LEU A 174 12.87 9.81 26.51
C LEU A 174 12.90 11.28 26.93
N GLN A 175 12.29 11.61 28.07
CA GLN A 175 12.38 12.93 28.68
C GLN A 175 12.89 12.78 30.11
N ALA A 176 14.03 13.41 30.43
CA ALA A 176 14.70 13.30 31.72
C ALA A 176 14.97 11.85 32.21
N GLY A 177 15.19 10.91 31.29
CA GLY A 177 15.45 9.50 31.60
C GLY A 177 14.18 8.63 31.77
N ASN A 178 12.98 9.22 31.69
CA ASN A 178 11.72 8.48 31.72
C ASN A 178 11.07 8.39 30.34
N LEU A 179 10.38 7.27 30.12
CA LEU A 179 9.60 7.02 28.91
C LEU A 179 8.34 7.91 28.91
N THR A 180 8.18 8.76 27.90
CA THR A 180 6.93 9.49 27.69
C THR A 180 6.06 8.73 26.70
N VAL A 181 5.35 7.71 27.18
CA VAL A 181 4.13 7.23 26.51
C VAL A 181 2.98 7.91 27.25
N THR A 182 2.21 8.74 26.55
CA THR A 182 1.15 9.52 27.21
C THR A 182 -0.07 8.64 27.46
N ASP A 183 -0.91 9.00 28.44
CA ASP A 183 -2.18 8.27 28.68
C ASP A 183 -3.12 8.33 27.44
N ASP A 184 -2.92 9.32 26.56
CA ASP A 184 -3.63 9.46 25.29
C ASP A 184 -3.24 8.38 24.26
N ASP A 185 -2.08 7.72 24.43
CA ASP A 185 -1.61 6.59 23.59
C ASP A 185 -2.13 5.22 24.09
N VAL A 186 -2.86 5.18 25.21
CA VAL A 186 -3.32 3.93 25.85
C VAL A 186 -4.42 3.26 25.04
N GLY A 187 -4.01 2.26 24.25
CA GLY A 187 -4.87 1.48 23.36
C GLY A 187 -4.66 1.82 21.88
N ALA A 188 -3.95 2.90 21.56
CA ALA A 188 -3.59 3.29 20.20
C ALA A 188 -2.22 2.69 19.83
N CYS A 189 -2.20 1.53 19.17
CA CYS A 189 -0.97 0.91 18.65
C CYS A 189 -0.58 1.52 17.29
N SER A 190 -0.08 2.76 17.31
CA SER A 190 0.07 3.63 16.14
C SER A 190 1.52 4.02 15.80
N GLY A 191 2.50 3.30 16.35
CA GLY A 191 3.95 3.53 16.13
C GLY A 191 4.71 4.06 17.35
N ILE A 192 4.00 4.45 18.43
CA ILE A 192 4.61 4.83 19.71
C ILE A 192 4.46 3.65 20.67
N GLY A 193 5.57 3.00 21.01
CA GLY A 193 5.62 1.80 21.88
C GLY A 193 5.05 0.52 21.25
N CYS A 194 4.16 0.64 20.27
CA CYS A 194 3.49 -0.47 19.59
C CYS A 194 3.19 -0.12 18.13
N CYS A 195 3.43 -1.05 17.23
CA CYS A 195 3.10 -0.96 15.81
C CYS A 195 2.33 -2.20 15.34
N ARG A 196 1.41 -2.02 14.39
CA ARG A 196 0.67 -3.09 13.72
C ARG A 196 0.77 -2.95 12.20
N THR A 197 0.96 -4.07 11.50
CA THR A 197 0.94 -4.14 10.04
C THR A 197 0.23 -5.40 9.55
N SER A 198 -0.40 -5.32 8.36
CA SER A 198 -1.07 -6.46 7.73
C SER A 198 -0.08 -7.42 7.07
N ILE A 199 -0.43 -8.70 7.03
CA ILE A 199 0.32 -9.72 6.27
C ILE A 199 -0.28 -9.92 4.87
N PRO A 200 0.50 -10.44 3.90
CA PRO A 200 -0.04 -10.77 2.59
C PRO A 200 -1.01 -11.95 2.57
N VAL A 201 -1.83 -11.98 1.51
CA VAL A 201 -2.68 -13.12 1.18
C VAL A 201 -1.82 -14.32 0.84
N GLY A 202 -2.17 -15.50 1.37
CA GLY A 202 -1.53 -16.77 1.02
C GLY A 202 -0.20 -17.06 1.73
N LEU A 203 0.14 -16.31 2.78
CA LEU A 203 1.32 -16.59 3.59
C LEU A 203 1.21 -17.99 4.23
N GLN A 204 2.19 -18.86 3.95
CA GLN A 204 2.28 -20.21 4.53
C GLN A 204 3.54 -20.41 5.36
N TYR A 205 4.61 -19.69 5.04
CA TYR A 205 5.81 -19.63 5.84
C TYR A 205 6.01 -18.22 6.36
N TYR A 206 6.41 -18.09 7.63
CA TYR A 206 6.97 -16.83 8.10
C TYR A 206 8.14 -17.06 9.05
N TYR A 207 9.07 -16.12 8.99
CA TYR A 207 10.14 -15.95 9.97
C TYR A 207 10.13 -14.52 10.49
N VAL A 208 10.37 -14.36 11.78
CA VAL A 208 10.47 -13.05 12.44
C VAL A 208 11.92 -12.77 12.78
N TRP A 209 12.38 -11.56 12.47
CA TRP A 209 13.68 -11.09 12.94
C TRP A 209 13.60 -9.62 13.32
N PHE A 210 14.58 -9.19 14.12
CA PHE A 210 14.72 -7.80 14.56
C PHE A 210 15.90 -7.17 13.85
N ASP A 211 15.78 -5.88 13.55
CA ASP A 211 16.88 -5.10 13.00
C ASP A 211 17.91 -4.82 14.10
N ASP A 212 19.13 -5.31 13.93
CA ASP A 212 20.22 -5.14 14.89
C ASP A 212 20.71 -3.69 14.97
N ARG A 213 20.48 -2.87 13.93
CA ARG A 213 20.86 -1.44 13.92
C ARG A 213 19.98 -0.58 14.82
N PHE A 214 18.81 -1.09 15.22
CA PHE A 214 17.93 -0.45 16.19
C PHE A 214 18.33 -0.74 17.64
N ASN A 215 19.39 -1.53 17.87
CA ASN A 215 19.99 -1.77 19.17
C ASN A 215 20.69 -0.51 19.73
N THR A 216 20.22 0.02 20.87
CA THR A 216 20.89 1.15 21.55
C THR A 216 21.10 0.92 23.04
N THR A 217 22.34 1.01 23.53
CA THR A 217 22.66 0.84 24.97
C THR A 217 22.00 1.90 25.86
N ALA A 218 21.61 3.05 25.30
CA ALA A 218 20.97 4.15 26.01
C ALA A 218 19.57 3.82 26.56
N ILE A 219 18.88 2.81 26.01
CA ILE A 219 17.51 2.46 26.41
C ILE A 219 17.41 1.18 27.23
N HIS A 220 18.54 0.48 27.49
CA HIS A 220 18.59 -0.76 28.26
C HIS A 220 17.83 -0.69 29.60
N ASN A 221 17.98 0.44 30.30
CA ASN A 221 17.37 0.66 31.62
C ASN A 221 15.88 1.02 31.55
N VAL A 222 15.36 1.34 30.36
CA VAL A 222 13.99 1.81 30.14
C VAL A 222 13.13 0.77 29.42
N SER A 223 13.69 0.09 28.41
CA SER A 223 13.02 -0.95 27.62
C SER A 223 13.92 -2.18 27.56
N ARG A 224 13.58 -3.22 28.33
CA ARG A 224 14.43 -4.43 28.45
C ARG A 224 14.34 -5.38 27.26
N CYS A 225 13.19 -5.41 26.60
CA CYS A 225 12.91 -6.33 25.51
C CYS A 225 12.11 -5.64 24.41
N SER A 226 12.44 -5.99 23.19
CA SER A 226 11.61 -5.82 22.02
C SER A 226 10.84 -7.12 21.77
N TYR A 227 9.57 -7.01 21.40
CA TYR A 227 8.72 -8.15 21.11
C TYR A 227 8.10 -8.03 19.73
N ALA A 228 7.92 -9.16 19.07
CA ALA A 228 7.24 -9.24 17.79
C ALA A 228 6.44 -10.55 17.70
N ALA A 229 5.20 -10.46 17.24
CA ALA A 229 4.37 -11.64 17.06
C ALA A 229 3.33 -11.40 15.96
N LEU A 230 3.05 -12.45 15.20
CA LEU A 230 1.84 -12.53 14.40
C LEU A 230 0.71 -13.00 15.32
N MET A 231 -0.31 -12.17 15.49
CA MET A 231 -1.42 -12.48 16.39
C MET A 231 -2.76 -12.12 15.78
N GLU A 232 -3.83 -12.68 16.35
CA GLU A 232 -5.20 -12.41 15.95
C GLU A 232 -5.47 -10.89 15.93
N LYS A 233 -6.35 -10.43 15.04
CA LYS A 233 -6.66 -9.01 14.94
C LYS A 233 -7.47 -8.59 16.17
N SER A 234 -7.04 -7.52 16.81
CA SER A 234 -7.64 -7.00 18.05
C SER A 234 -9.13 -6.69 17.88
N SER A 235 -10.00 -7.47 18.52
CA SER A 235 -11.22 -6.94 19.11
C SER A 235 -10.83 -6.36 20.48
N ALA A 236 -11.39 -5.20 20.85
CA ALA A 236 -10.95 -4.45 22.03
C ALA A 236 -11.01 -5.23 23.36
N SER A 237 -11.61 -6.43 23.37
CA SER A 237 -11.79 -7.31 24.52
C SER A 237 -10.58 -8.17 24.90
N TRP A 238 -9.68 -8.54 23.97
CA TRP A 238 -8.63 -9.54 24.29
C TRP A 238 -7.20 -9.01 24.26
N PHE A 239 -6.89 -7.97 23.46
CA PHE A 239 -5.58 -7.33 23.47
C PHE A 239 -5.72 -5.80 23.41
N ARG A 240 -5.18 -5.11 24.43
CA ARG A 240 -5.08 -3.66 24.51
C ARG A 240 -3.64 -3.28 24.86
N PHE A 241 -3.04 -2.41 24.05
CA PHE A 241 -1.68 -1.94 24.31
C PHE A 241 -1.64 -1.13 25.62
N THR A 242 -0.61 -1.37 26.43
CA THR A 242 -0.30 -0.60 27.64
C THR A 242 1.18 -0.21 27.65
N PRO A 243 1.55 0.96 28.20
CA PRO A 243 2.96 1.38 28.30
C PRO A 243 3.85 0.38 29.06
N ALA A 244 3.27 -0.38 30.00
CA ALA A 244 3.98 -1.41 30.77
C ALA A 244 4.60 -2.50 29.89
N TYR A 245 4.03 -2.75 28.71
CA TYR A 245 4.54 -3.71 27.73
C TYR A 245 5.88 -3.29 27.10
N VAL A 246 6.22 -2.00 27.16
CA VAL A 246 7.51 -1.47 26.71
C VAL A 246 8.52 -1.45 27.85
N THR A 247 8.09 -1.03 29.04
CA THR A 247 9.01 -0.78 30.17
C THR A 247 9.38 -2.02 30.98
N SER A 248 8.71 -3.15 30.77
CA SER A 248 8.86 -4.36 31.56
C SER A 248 8.61 -5.63 30.74
N SER A 249 8.80 -6.80 31.35
CA SER A 249 8.42 -8.09 30.76
C SER A 249 6.91 -8.33 30.73
N ALA A 250 6.08 -7.36 31.15
CA ALA A 250 4.64 -7.53 31.31
C ALA A 250 3.93 -8.06 30.05
N PHE A 251 4.38 -7.74 28.84
CA PHE A 251 3.80 -8.32 27.63
C PHE A 251 4.01 -9.85 27.60
N ASN A 252 5.25 -10.28 27.73
CA ASN A 252 5.61 -11.69 27.75
C ASN A 252 4.93 -12.43 28.93
N ASP A 253 4.91 -11.82 30.11
CA ASP A 253 4.35 -12.41 31.32
C ASP A 253 2.82 -12.55 31.26
N THR A 254 2.13 -11.54 30.70
CA THR A 254 0.65 -11.56 30.54
C THR A 254 0.22 -12.70 29.62
N PHE A 255 1.00 -12.95 28.57
CA PHE A 255 0.69 -13.95 27.56
C PHE A 255 1.47 -15.26 27.74
N ASN A 256 2.24 -15.39 28.82
CA ASN A 256 3.11 -16.53 29.08
C ASN A 256 3.97 -16.92 27.85
N GLY A 257 4.48 -15.92 27.14
CA GLY A 257 5.30 -16.10 25.94
C GLY A 257 4.57 -16.51 24.67
N GLN A 258 3.24 -16.63 24.67
CA GLN A 258 2.49 -17.07 23.48
C GLN A 258 1.17 -16.32 23.27
N VAL A 259 0.84 -16.03 22.02
CA VAL A 259 -0.35 -15.27 21.61
C VAL A 259 -1.21 -16.04 20.61
N PRO A 260 -2.54 -15.90 20.65
CA PRO A 260 -3.43 -16.59 19.72
C PRO A 260 -3.33 -15.97 18.32
N LEU A 261 -3.46 -16.81 17.28
CA LEU A 261 -3.63 -16.39 15.89
C LEU A 261 -4.58 -17.33 15.13
N LEU A 262 -5.04 -16.91 13.96
CA LEU A 262 -5.98 -17.63 13.10
C LEU A 262 -5.29 -18.20 11.84
N LEU A 263 -5.47 -19.48 11.59
CA LEU A 263 -5.10 -20.13 10.33
C LEU A 263 -6.36 -20.32 9.48
N ASP A 264 -6.34 -19.91 8.23
CA ASP A 264 -7.33 -20.38 7.25
C ASP A 264 -6.89 -21.77 6.75
N TRP A 265 -7.83 -22.69 6.54
CA TRP A 265 -7.54 -23.93 5.82
C TRP A 265 -8.23 -23.97 4.46
N ALA A 266 -7.71 -24.81 3.56
CA ALA A 266 -8.34 -25.09 2.29
C ALA A 266 -8.21 -26.58 1.93
N ILE A 267 -9.18 -27.09 1.20
CA ILE A 267 -9.18 -28.45 0.67
C ILE A 267 -8.71 -28.41 -0.78
N GLY A 268 -7.68 -29.23 -1.07
CA GLY A 268 -7.09 -29.33 -2.40
C GLY A 268 -6.44 -28.02 -2.87
N ASN A 269 -6.00 -28.03 -4.13
CA ASN A 269 -5.39 -26.87 -4.81
C ASN A 269 -6.24 -26.36 -5.98
N GLU A 270 -7.48 -26.86 -6.09
CA GLU A 270 -8.41 -26.56 -7.17
C GLU A 270 -9.52 -25.63 -6.68
N THR A 271 -10.13 -24.89 -7.61
CA THR A 271 -11.31 -24.07 -7.28
C THR A 271 -12.52 -24.96 -6.98
N CYS A 272 -13.47 -24.44 -6.21
CA CYS A 272 -14.75 -25.07 -5.90
C CYS A 272 -15.48 -25.57 -7.18
N GLU A 273 -15.44 -24.79 -8.27
CA GLU A 273 -16.05 -25.19 -9.54
C GLU A 273 -15.29 -26.32 -10.25
N GLN A 274 -13.97 -26.36 -10.13
CA GLN A 274 -13.17 -27.47 -10.67
C GLN A 274 -13.39 -28.74 -9.84
N ALA A 275 -13.41 -28.64 -8.51
CA ALA A 275 -13.66 -29.74 -7.59
C ALA A 275 -15.02 -30.41 -7.87
N LYS A 276 -16.07 -29.62 -8.11
CA LYS A 276 -17.41 -30.11 -8.49
C LYS A 276 -17.41 -30.91 -9.79
N ARG A 277 -16.51 -30.61 -10.73
CA ARG A 277 -16.47 -31.21 -12.09
C ARG A 277 -15.54 -32.42 -12.21
N ALA A 278 -14.49 -32.50 -11.39
CA ALA A 278 -13.43 -33.50 -11.53
C ALA A 278 -13.90 -34.93 -11.19
N SER A 279 -14.48 -35.14 -10.00
CA SER A 279 -15.10 -36.41 -9.61
C SER A 279 -15.98 -36.23 -8.37
N PRO A 280 -17.17 -36.86 -8.29
CA PRO A 280 -17.96 -36.91 -7.06
C PRO A 280 -17.18 -37.52 -5.90
N GLU A 281 -16.20 -38.40 -6.16
CA GLU A 281 -15.44 -39.08 -5.11
C GLU A 281 -14.33 -38.23 -4.49
N SER A 282 -13.81 -37.22 -5.20
CA SER A 282 -12.78 -36.30 -4.66
C SER A 282 -13.38 -35.03 -4.05
N TYR A 283 -14.65 -34.74 -4.32
CA TYR A 283 -15.35 -33.57 -3.79
C TYR A 283 -15.65 -33.71 -2.29
N ALA A 284 -15.17 -32.74 -1.50
CA ALA A 284 -15.18 -32.84 -0.03
C ALA A 284 -16.50 -32.39 0.63
N CYS A 285 -17.35 -31.61 -0.05
CA CYS A 285 -18.64 -31.20 0.54
C CYS A 285 -19.66 -32.32 0.33
N ARG A 286 -19.78 -33.19 1.34
CA ARG A 286 -20.57 -34.44 1.25
C ARG A 286 -22.04 -34.28 1.63
N SER A 287 -22.37 -33.30 2.46
CA SER A 287 -23.75 -33.13 2.90
C SER A 287 -24.67 -32.72 1.74
N ARG A 288 -25.96 -33.09 1.82
CA ARG A 288 -26.96 -32.71 0.80
C ARG A 288 -27.24 -31.22 0.78
N ASN A 289 -27.13 -30.58 1.93
CA ASN A 289 -27.42 -29.16 2.13
C ASN A 289 -26.13 -28.42 2.47
N SER A 290 -25.07 -28.65 1.69
CA SER A 290 -23.81 -27.91 1.78
C SER A 290 -23.37 -27.36 0.43
N GLU A 291 -22.62 -26.26 0.49
CA GLU A 291 -22.08 -25.54 -0.65
C GLU A 291 -20.56 -25.37 -0.48
N CYS A 292 -19.82 -25.41 -1.60
CA CYS A 292 -18.41 -25.06 -1.60
C CYS A 292 -18.20 -23.57 -1.90
N PHE A 293 -17.11 -23.03 -1.34
CA PHE A 293 -16.64 -21.67 -1.53
C PHE A 293 -15.13 -21.69 -1.73
N ASP A 294 -14.61 -20.89 -2.67
CA ASP A 294 -13.17 -20.75 -2.85
C ASP A 294 -12.51 -20.15 -1.60
N SER A 295 -11.32 -20.62 -1.26
CA SER A 295 -10.60 -20.16 -0.08
C SER A 295 -10.25 -18.67 -0.19
N PRO A 296 -10.48 -17.86 0.85
CA PRO A 296 -10.13 -16.43 0.83
C PRO A 296 -8.61 -16.20 0.82
N SER A 297 -7.81 -17.20 1.18
CA SER A 297 -6.36 -17.11 1.30
C SER A 297 -5.60 -17.83 0.19
N GLY A 298 -6.26 -18.17 -0.93
CA GLY A 298 -5.59 -18.68 -2.14
C GLY A 298 -6.32 -19.84 -2.82
N LEU A 299 -5.55 -20.77 -3.38
CA LEU A 299 -6.07 -21.98 -4.04
C LEU A 299 -6.70 -22.96 -3.03
N GLY A 300 -7.67 -23.73 -3.52
CA GLY A 300 -8.47 -24.66 -2.73
C GLY A 300 -9.83 -24.09 -2.34
N TYR A 301 -10.65 -24.90 -1.66
CA TYR A 301 -12.00 -24.52 -1.27
C TYR A 301 -12.35 -25.00 0.15
N ILE A 302 -13.38 -24.41 0.73
CA ILE A 302 -14.02 -24.84 1.98
C ILE A 302 -15.48 -25.20 1.72
N CYS A 303 -16.09 -25.95 2.64
CA CYS A 303 -17.50 -26.29 2.60
C CYS A 303 -18.23 -25.62 3.76
N ASN A 304 -19.43 -25.09 3.50
CA ASN A 304 -20.33 -24.58 4.52
C ASN A 304 -21.74 -25.18 4.32
N CYS A 305 -22.53 -25.26 5.39
CA CYS A 305 -23.94 -25.64 5.26
C CYS A 305 -24.69 -24.54 4.50
N SER A 306 -25.64 -24.93 3.64
CA SER A 306 -26.52 -24.01 2.95
C SER A 306 -27.35 -23.20 3.94
N LYS A 307 -27.85 -22.05 3.50
CA LYS A 307 -28.68 -21.18 4.34
C LYS A 307 -29.90 -21.96 4.89
N GLY A 308 -30.16 -21.84 6.20
CA GLY A 308 -31.22 -22.57 6.89
C GLY A 308 -30.78 -23.93 7.44
N PHE A 309 -29.50 -24.31 7.30
CA PHE A 309 -28.96 -25.57 7.79
C PHE A 309 -27.77 -25.34 8.74
N ARG A 310 -27.59 -26.24 9.72
CA ARG A 310 -26.47 -26.26 10.67
C ARG A 310 -25.89 -27.66 10.81
N GLY A 311 -24.59 -27.75 11.10
CA GLY A 311 -23.89 -29.03 11.30
C GLY A 311 -22.57 -29.03 10.56
N ASN A 312 -22.14 -30.22 10.14
CA ASN A 312 -20.85 -30.43 9.47
C ASN A 312 -21.06 -30.69 7.96
N PRO A 313 -20.57 -29.81 7.08
CA PRO A 313 -20.78 -29.93 5.63
C PRO A 313 -19.93 -31.01 4.94
N TYR A 314 -18.90 -31.51 5.63
CA TYR A 314 -17.97 -32.53 5.14
C TYR A 314 -18.44 -33.95 5.43
N LEU A 315 -19.47 -34.10 6.27
CA LEU A 315 -20.07 -35.40 6.60
C LEU A 315 -21.17 -35.75 5.58
N HIS A 316 -21.34 -37.04 5.35
CA HIS A 316 -22.39 -37.52 4.47
C HIS A 316 -23.80 -37.30 5.05
N PRO A 317 -24.83 -37.32 4.20
CA PRO A 317 -26.21 -37.00 4.60
C PRO A 317 -26.82 -37.97 5.62
N GLU A 318 -26.24 -39.17 5.77
CA GLU A 318 -26.69 -40.18 6.72
C GLU A 318 -26.14 -39.94 8.13
N ASP A 319 -25.12 -39.08 8.28
CA ASP A 319 -24.56 -38.72 9.59
C ASP A 319 -25.49 -37.73 10.31
N PRO A 320 -25.88 -37.99 11.57
CA PRO A 320 -26.69 -37.07 12.37
C PRO A 320 -26.07 -35.69 12.54
N SER A 321 -24.73 -35.60 12.49
CA SER A 321 -23.96 -34.36 12.63
C SER A 321 -23.73 -33.65 11.30
N SER A 322 -24.24 -34.17 10.18
CA SER A 322 -24.20 -33.48 8.88
C SER A 322 -25.10 -32.23 8.87
N CYS A 323 -25.14 -31.45 7.78
CA CYS A 323 -26.01 -30.27 7.69
C CYS A 323 -27.50 -30.64 7.81
N GLN A 324 -28.05 -30.40 9.01
CA GLN A 324 -29.45 -30.60 9.37
C GLN A 324 -30.22 -29.29 9.27
N ASP A 325 -31.51 -29.40 8.95
CA ASP A 325 -32.45 -28.29 8.92
C ASP A 325 -32.53 -27.59 10.27
N ILE A 326 -32.52 -26.26 10.27
CA ILE A 326 -32.72 -25.46 11.48
C ILE A 326 -34.23 -25.30 11.68
N ASP A 327 -34.77 -25.72 12.82
CA ASP A 327 -36.17 -25.42 13.15
C ASP A 327 -36.29 -24.01 13.72
N GLU A 328 -36.45 -23.01 12.84
CA GLU A 328 -36.54 -21.61 13.25
C GLU A 328 -37.78 -21.28 14.08
N CYS A 329 -38.82 -22.13 14.04
CA CYS A 329 -40.02 -21.96 14.85
C CYS A 329 -39.80 -22.30 16.34
N THR A 330 -38.76 -23.06 16.65
CA THR A 330 -38.38 -23.39 18.03
C THR A 330 -37.40 -22.38 18.65
N ASP A 331 -36.73 -21.57 17.81
CA ASP A 331 -35.81 -20.54 18.26
C ASP A 331 -36.56 -19.29 18.75
N GLN A 332 -36.39 -18.93 20.02
CA GLN A 332 -37.08 -17.79 20.64
C GLN A 332 -36.76 -16.46 19.97
N ASN A 333 -35.60 -16.31 19.33
CA ASN A 333 -35.22 -15.06 18.65
C ASN A 333 -35.84 -14.95 17.26
N MET A 334 -35.98 -16.06 16.51
CA MET A 334 -36.57 -16.05 15.17
C MET A 334 -38.10 -16.12 15.17
N ASN A 335 -38.69 -16.77 16.17
CA ASN A 335 -40.15 -16.81 16.34
C ASN A 335 -40.77 -15.41 16.49
N ASN A 336 -40.01 -14.43 17.00
CA ASN A 336 -40.45 -13.04 17.12
C ASN A 336 -40.72 -12.35 15.76
N ASN A 337 -40.18 -12.86 14.65
CA ASN A 337 -40.42 -12.34 13.30
C ASN A 337 -41.66 -12.96 12.61
N CYS A 338 -42.37 -13.88 13.27
CA CYS A 338 -43.56 -14.51 12.73
C CYS A 338 -44.82 -14.00 13.43
N HIS A 339 -45.64 -13.20 12.74
CA HIS A 339 -46.86 -12.60 13.32
C HIS A 339 -48.11 -13.49 13.19
N GLY A 340 -47.94 -14.75 12.80
CA GLY A 340 -48.99 -15.73 12.57
C GLY A 340 -48.61 -17.11 13.12
N ILE A 341 -49.09 -18.17 12.47
CA ILE A 341 -48.68 -19.55 12.78
C ILE A 341 -47.36 -19.82 12.05
N CYS A 342 -46.29 -20.07 12.81
CA CYS A 342 -45.01 -20.49 12.26
C CYS A 342 -45.08 -21.96 11.84
N ARG A 343 -44.67 -22.25 10.61
CA ARG A 343 -44.51 -23.61 10.08
C ARG A 343 -43.10 -23.76 9.55
N ASN A 344 -42.31 -24.61 10.20
CA ASN A 344 -40.97 -24.94 9.73
C ASN A 344 -41.05 -25.62 8.36
N THR A 345 -40.15 -25.25 7.46
CA THR A 345 -40.00 -25.83 6.12
C THR A 345 -38.55 -26.21 5.91
N LEU A 346 -38.25 -27.00 4.88
CA LEU A 346 -36.87 -27.38 4.63
C LEU A 346 -36.05 -26.16 4.14
N GLY A 347 -35.04 -25.75 4.92
CA GLY A 347 -34.16 -24.62 4.65
C GLY A 347 -34.71 -23.25 5.06
N GLY A 348 -35.77 -23.20 5.87
CA GLY A 348 -36.36 -21.96 6.37
C GLY A 348 -37.78 -22.15 6.93
N PHE A 349 -38.55 -21.08 7.11
CA PHE A 349 -39.89 -21.18 7.71
C PHE A 349 -40.94 -20.34 6.98
N GLU A 350 -42.21 -20.75 7.08
CA GLU A 350 -43.37 -20.03 6.56
C GLU A 350 -44.26 -19.52 7.69
N CYS A 351 -44.69 -18.27 7.58
CA CYS A 351 -45.67 -17.67 8.49
C CYS A 351 -47.04 -17.61 7.83
N ILE A 352 -48.02 -18.27 8.46
CA ILE A 352 -49.36 -18.41 7.90
C ILE A 352 -50.38 -17.66 8.75
N CYS A 353 -51.24 -16.89 8.09
CA CYS A 353 -52.37 -16.25 8.75
C CYS A 353 -53.46 -17.26 9.13
N PRO A 354 -53.99 -17.22 10.36
CA PRO A 354 -55.04 -18.14 10.78
C PRO A 354 -56.34 -17.95 9.99
N ALA A 355 -57.15 -19.01 9.92
CA ALA A 355 -58.39 -19.04 9.13
C ALA A 355 -59.32 -17.86 9.44
N GLY A 356 -59.83 -17.21 8.39
CA GLY A 356 -60.67 -16.00 8.51
C GLY A 356 -59.89 -14.68 8.48
N THR A 357 -58.56 -14.72 8.34
CA THR A 357 -57.70 -13.55 8.15
C THR A 357 -56.88 -13.64 6.85
N ARG A 358 -56.42 -12.49 6.32
CA ARG A 358 -55.60 -12.34 5.12
C ARG A 358 -54.54 -11.25 5.39
N GLY A 359 -53.37 -11.42 4.81
CA GLY A 359 -52.20 -10.57 5.06
C GLY A 359 -50.91 -11.33 4.79
N ASN A 360 -49.77 -10.70 5.05
CA ASN A 360 -48.46 -11.35 5.01
C ASN A 360 -47.90 -11.45 6.43
N ALA A 361 -48.03 -12.64 7.04
CA ALA A 361 -47.64 -12.90 8.43
C ALA A 361 -46.11 -12.83 8.67
N SER A 362 -45.30 -12.77 7.61
CA SER A 362 -43.83 -12.57 7.68
C SER A 362 -43.42 -11.10 7.76
N VAL A 363 -44.36 -10.16 7.59
CA VAL A 363 -44.08 -8.70 7.54
C VAL A 363 -44.99 -7.91 8.47
N GLY A 364 -46.19 -8.42 8.80
CA GLY A 364 -47.11 -7.74 9.70
C GLY A 364 -48.30 -8.60 10.14
N GLN A 365 -49.17 -8.05 10.99
CA GLN A 365 -50.30 -8.76 11.57
C GLN A 365 -51.42 -9.08 10.55
N CYS A 366 -52.06 -10.24 10.70
CA CYS A 366 -53.12 -10.72 9.82
C CYS A 366 -54.48 -10.01 10.04
N GLN A 367 -55.20 -9.64 8.97
CA GLN A 367 -56.45 -8.85 9.01
C GLN A 367 -57.68 -9.65 8.54
N LYS A 368 -58.88 -9.44 9.12
CA LYS A 368 -60.12 -10.19 8.75
C LYS A 368 -60.68 -9.78 7.38
N VAL A 369 -61.25 -10.73 6.61
CA VAL A 369 -61.77 -10.49 5.23
C VAL A 369 -63.30 -10.41 5.17
N LEU A 370 -63.82 -9.44 4.41
CA LEU A 370 -65.25 -9.15 4.14
C LEU A 370 -65.69 -9.62 2.73
N THR A 371 -66.97 -9.98 2.50
CA THR A 371 -67.47 -10.85 1.40
C THR A 371 -68.11 -10.21 0.13
N HIS A 372 -67.87 -10.90 -1.00
CA HIS A 372 -68.55 -11.06 -2.32
C HIS A 372 -69.42 -9.99 -3.05
N GLY A 373 -69.79 -8.85 -2.48
CA GLY A 373 -70.57 -7.82 -3.20
C GLY A 373 -69.78 -6.95 -4.20
N VAL A 374 -68.45 -6.98 -4.11
CA VAL A 374 -67.54 -6.00 -4.76
C VAL A 374 -67.19 -6.38 -6.21
N LEU A 375 -67.46 -7.62 -6.65
CA LEU A 375 -66.89 -8.16 -7.89
C LEU A 375 -67.47 -7.59 -9.20
N LEU A 376 -68.70 -7.06 -9.21
CA LEU A 376 -69.35 -6.58 -10.44
C LEU A 376 -69.02 -5.12 -10.79
N ALA A 377 -68.50 -4.33 -9.84
CA ALA A 377 -67.99 -2.98 -10.10
C ALA A 377 -66.58 -2.98 -10.73
N ILE A 378 -65.86 -4.12 -10.69
CA ILE A 378 -64.45 -4.24 -11.06
C ILE A 378 -64.23 -4.14 -12.58
N GLY A 379 -65.23 -4.45 -13.41
CA GLY A 379 -65.07 -4.49 -14.88
C GLY A 379 -64.93 -3.11 -15.56
N ILE A 380 -65.58 -2.07 -15.04
CA ILE A 380 -65.44 -0.69 -15.54
C ILE A 380 -64.36 0.06 -14.76
N CYS A 381 -64.14 -0.33 -13.50
CA CYS A 381 -63.02 0.13 -12.70
C CYS A 381 -61.68 -0.46 -13.17
N SER A 382 -61.61 -1.62 -13.82
CA SER A 382 -60.33 -2.26 -14.17
C SER A 382 -59.61 -1.52 -15.29
N SER A 383 -60.31 -0.99 -16.29
CA SER A 383 -59.70 -0.16 -17.36
C SER A 383 -59.23 1.20 -16.83
N THR A 384 -60.00 1.83 -15.94
CA THR A 384 -59.59 3.08 -15.28
C THR A 384 -58.47 2.84 -14.26
N VAL A 385 -58.50 1.72 -13.54
CA VAL A 385 -57.43 1.29 -12.60
C VAL A 385 -56.17 0.93 -13.36
N VAL A 386 -56.21 0.24 -14.50
CA VAL A 386 -55.01 -0.04 -15.31
C VAL A 386 -54.43 1.25 -15.88
N GLY A 387 -55.27 2.17 -16.39
CA GLY A 387 -54.84 3.50 -16.81
C GLY A 387 -54.21 4.30 -15.66
N LEU A 388 -54.82 4.28 -14.48
CA LEU A 388 -54.28 4.87 -13.25
C LEU A 388 -52.98 4.20 -12.80
N LEU A 389 -52.85 2.89 -12.91
CA LEU A 389 -51.63 2.16 -12.53
C LEU A 389 -50.47 2.47 -13.50
N ILE A 390 -50.75 2.64 -14.80
CA ILE A 390 -49.76 3.10 -15.78
C ILE A 390 -49.36 4.56 -15.50
N PHE A 391 -50.33 5.44 -15.23
CA PHE A 391 -50.07 6.84 -14.88
C PHE A 391 -49.26 6.96 -13.57
N LEU A 392 -49.66 6.23 -12.53
CA LEU A 392 -48.94 6.13 -11.26
C LEU A 392 -47.57 5.46 -11.44
N GLY A 393 -47.42 4.51 -12.36
CA GLY A 393 -46.14 3.90 -12.73
C GLY A 393 -45.19 4.89 -13.40
N ILE A 394 -45.70 5.73 -14.32
CA ILE A 394 -44.92 6.80 -14.96
C ILE A 394 -44.56 7.87 -13.94
N GLU A 395 -45.49 8.29 -13.08
CA GLU A 395 -45.22 9.24 -12.00
C GLU A 395 -44.27 8.66 -10.95
N TRP A 396 -44.33 7.36 -10.68
CA TRP A 396 -43.37 6.64 -9.84
C TRP A 396 -41.99 6.58 -10.47
N ILE A 397 -41.88 6.33 -11.78
CA ILE A 397 -40.60 6.37 -12.50
C ILE A 397 -40.04 7.79 -12.49
N LYS A 398 -40.87 8.81 -12.74
CA LYS A 398 -40.47 10.22 -12.62
C LYS A 398 -40.07 10.57 -11.20
N TYR A 399 -40.77 10.08 -10.20
CA TYR A 399 -40.48 10.28 -8.78
C TYR A 399 -39.17 9.61 -8.40
N LYS A 400 -38.96 8.34 -8.79
CA LYS A 400 -37.71 7.60 -8.59
C LYS A 400 -36.54 8.27 -9.32
N ARG A 401 -36.74 8.74 -10.56
CA ARG A 401 -35.73 9.54 -11.29
C ARG A 401 -35.43 10.86 -10.60
N ARG A 402 -36.45 11.56 -10.07
CA ARG A 402 -36.29 12.78 -9.28
C ARG A 402 -35.51 12.50 -7.99
N LEU A 403 -35.87 11.46 -7.24
CA LEU A 403 -35.16 11.02 -6.04
C LEU A 403 -33.70 10.68 -6.34
N VAL A 404 -33.41 9.91 -7.39
CA VAL A 404 -32.04 9.55 -7.78
C VAL A 404 -31.24 10.80 -8.20
N ARG A 405 -31.86 11.71 -8.97
CA ARG A 405 -31.22 13.00 -9.31
C ARG A 405 -30.95 13.84 -8.07
N GLN A 406 -31.87 13.85 -7.13
CA GLN A 406 -31.74 14.60 -5.89
C GLN A 406 -30.67 13.99 -4.98
N ASP A 407 -30.57 12.66 -4.90
CA ASP A 407 -29.50 11.96 -4.20
C ASP A 407 -28.13 12.25 -4.84
N LEU A 408 -28.04 12.24 -6.18
CA LEU A 408 -26.83 12.64 -6.90
C LEU A 408 -26.44 14.10 -6.64
N MET A 409 -27.39 15.03 -6.67
CA MET A 409 -27.13 16.44 -6.35
C MET A 409 -26.71 16.62 -4.89
N ASN A 410 -27.40 15.96 -3.95
CA ASN A 410 -27.04 15.98 -2.53
C ASN A 410 -25.62 15.43 -2.29
N LYS A 411 -25.23 14.36 -3.00
CA LYS A 411 -23.87 13.82 -2.95
C LYS A 411 -22.83 14.79 -3.49
N ARG A 412 -23.12 15.46 -4.62
CA ARG A 412 -22.24 16.49 -5.19
C ARG A 412 -22.03 17.64 -4.21
N ASP A 413 -23.11 18.14 -3.61
CA ASP A 413 -23.06 19.21 -2.61
C ASP A 413 -22.33 18.76 -1.33
N ALA A 414 -22.52 17.50 -0.93
CA ALA A 414 -21.80 16.92 0.20
C ALA A 414 -20.30 16.87 -0.06
N TYR A 415 -19.86 16.39 -1.23
CA TYR A 415 -18.45 16.40 -1.63
C TYR A 415 -17.88 17.81 -1.70
N PHE A 416 -18.63 18.74 -2.31
CA PHE A 416 -18.22 20.14 -2.42
C PHE A 416 -17.95 20.75 -1.03
N ARG A 417 -18.82 20.49 -0.04
CA ARG A 417 -18.61 20.96 1.34
C ARG A 417 -17.48 20.21 2.04
N GLN A 418 -17.40 18.89 1.87
CA GLN A 418 -16.39 18.04 2.48
C GLN A 418 -14.96 18.43 2.06
N HIS A 419 -14.78 18.81 0.80
CA HIS A 419 -13.48 19.21 0.25
C HIS A 419 -13.19 20.71 0.43
N GLY A 420 -13.93 21.40 1.31
CA GLY A 420 -13.67 22.79 1.66
C GLY A 420 -14.13 23.81 0.62
N GLY A 421 -15.04 23.45 -0.30
CA GLY A 421 -15.49 24.33 -1.38
C GLY A 421 -16.11 25.64 -0.90
N GLN A 422 -16.76 25.66 0.27
CA GLN A 422 -17.28 26.90 0.86
C GLN A 422 -16.16 27.86 1.27
N LEU A 423 -15.12 27.34 1.93
CA LEU A 423 -13.95 28.11 2.32
C LEU A 423 -13.24 28.69 1.09
N LEU A 424 -13.08 27.88 0.04
CA LEU A 424 -12.50 28.31 -1.23
C LEU A 424 -13.32 29.43 -1.89
N LEU A 425 -14.65 29.31 -1.94
CA LEU A 425 -15.52 30.36 -2.47
C LEU A 425 -15.38 31.68 -1.71
N ASP A 426 -15.25 31.60 -0.38
CA ASP A 426 -15.10 32.80 0.45
C ASP A 426 -13.71 33.43 0.28
N MET A 427 -12.65 32.62 0.12
CA MET A 427 -11.31 33.09 -0.26
C MET A 427 -11.31 33.77 -1.65
N MET A 428 -11.94 33.15 -2.64
CA MET A 428 -12.02 33.69 -4.01
C MET A 428 -12.77 35.03 -4.09
N LYS A 429 -13.77 35.26 -3.23
CA LYS A 429 -14.48 36.55 -3.14
C LYS A 429 -13.62 37.67 -2.56
N LEU A 430 -12.69 37.34 -1.67
CA LEU A 430 -11.83 38.31 -1.00
C LEU A 430 -10.66 38.77 -1.89
N GLU A 431 -10.12 37.87 -2.72
CA GLU A 431 -8.89 38.15 -3.48
C GLU A 431 -9.09 38.82 -4.85
N ASN A 432 -10.34 39.01 -5.32
CA ASN A 432 -10.79 39.79 -6.50
C ASN A 432 -9.97 39.70 -7.83
N GLN A 433 -8.98 38.82 -7.93
CA GLN A 433 -8.04 38.77 -9.04
C GLN A 433 -7.30 37.42 -9.16
N VAL A 434 -8.05 36.32 -9.33
CA VAL A 434 -7.43 35.04 -9.70
C VAL A 434 -8.07 34.46 -10.96
N SER A 435 -7.24 34.13 -11.95
CA SER A 435 -7.58 33.36 -13.15
C SER A 435 -7.94 31.90 -12.84
N PHE A 436 -8.46 31.64 -11.64
CA PHE A 436 -8.74 30.33 -11.07
C PHE A 436 -10.25 30.07 -11.16
N LYS A 437 -10.65 28.97 -11.79
CA LYS A 437 -12.04 28.62 -12.05
C LYS A 437 -12.48 27.40 -11.21
N LEU A 438 -13.66 27.51 -10.59
CA LEU A 438 -14.37 26.35 -10.06
C LEU A 438 -15.15 25.71 -11.21
N TYR A 439 -14.75 24.49 -11.58
CA TYR A 439 -15.39 23.72 -12.65
C TYR A 439 -16.49 22.83 -12.10
N ASP A 440 -17.56 22.69 -12.88
CA ASP A 440 -18.61 21.72 -12.62
C ASP A 440 -18.17 20.32 -13.05
N ARG A 441 -18.78 19.31 -12.40
CA ARG A 441 -18.51 17.91 -12.69
C ARG A 441 -18.70 17.57 -14.17
N GLU A 442 -19.76 18.09 -14.78
CA GLU A 442 -20.10 17.86 -16.18
C GLU A 442 -19.04 18.41 -17.13
N GLU A 443 -18.44 19.57 -16.80
CA GLU A 443 -17.37 20.16 -17.61
C GLU A 443 -16.15 19.25 -17.61
N ILE A 444 -15.76 18.72 -16.45
CA ILE A 444 -14.63 17.79 -16.32
C ILE A 444 -14.91 16.44 -17.01
N GLU A 445 -16.12 15.89 -16.85
CA GLU A 445 -16.52 14.63 -17.51
C GLU A 445 -16.53 14.79 -19.03
N LEU A 446 -17.01 15.93 -19.55
CA LEU A 446 -16.96 16.24 -20.98
C LEU A 446 -15.52 16.37 -21.47
N ALA A 447 -14.71 17.19 -20.79
CA ALA A 447 -13.33 17.49 -21.16
C ALA A 447 -12.43 16.24 -21.22
N THR A 448 -12.68 15.27 -20.34
CA THR A 448 -11.91 14.00 -20.25
C THR A 448 -12.57 12.83 -20.99
N ASN A 449 -13.73 13.06 -21.61
CA ASN A 449 -14.57 12.00 -22.18
C ASN A 449 -14.83 10.86 -21.18
N ASN A 450 -15.33 11.22 -19.99
CA ASN A 450 -15.56 10.34 -18.84
C ASN A 450 -14.30 9.62 -18.34
N PHE A 451 -13.19 10.35 -18.20
CA PHE A 451 -11.89 9.81 -17.74
C PHE A 451 -11.41 8.61 -18.55
N ARG A 452 -11.51 8.69 -19.88
CA ARG A 452 -11.12 7.60 -20.78
C ARG A 452 -9.62 7.29 -20.64
N GLU A 453 -9.26 6.02 -20.61
CA GLU A 453 -7.87 5.57 -20.43
C GLU A 453 -6.90 6.12 -21.49
N SER A 454 -7.36 6.28 -22.75
CA SER A 454 -6.55 6.84 -23.83
C SER A 454 -6.15 8.31 -23.62
N ALA A 455 -6.81 9.01 -22.69
CA ALA A 455 -6.48 10.40 -22.34
C ALA A 455 -5.47 10.49 -21.20
N ILE A 456 -5.01 9.37 -20.62
CA ILE A 456 -4.05 9.38 -19.51
C ILE A 456 -2.68 9.90 -19.98
N LEU A 457 -2.20 10.95 -19.33
CA LEU A 457 -0.85 11.51 -19.50
C LEU A 457 0.17 10.85 -18.55
N GLY A 458 -0.29 10.45 -17.37
CA GLY A 458 0.53 9.79 -16.36
C GLY A 458 -0.28 9.32 -15.15
N GLN A 459 0.21 8.29 -14.47
CA GLN A 459 -0.41 7.71 -13.28
C GLN A 459 0.65 7.46 -12.21
N GLY A 460 0.42 7.94 -10.99
CA GLY A 460 1.39 7.89 -9.89
C GLY A 460 0.77 7.71 -8.51
N GLY A 461 1.56 7.92 -7.46
CA GLY A 461 1.12 7.79 -6.06
C GLY A 461 0.03 8.79 -5.67
N GLN A 462 0.07 9.99 -6.25
CA GLN A 462 -0.85 11.06 -5.90
C GLN A 462 -2.15 11.10 -6.71
N GLY A 463 -2.20 10.44 -7.87
CA GLY A 463 -3.34 10.60 -8.77
C GLY A 463 -3.12 10.04 -10.17
N THR A 464 -4.12 10.26 -11.01
CA THR A 464 -4.06 10.03 -12.46
C THR A 464 -4.28 11.36 -13.16
N VAL A 465 -3.41 11.69 -14.12
CA VAL A 465 -3.48 12.93 -14.89
C VAL A 465 -4.01 12.62 -16.29
N TYR A 466 -5.04 13.33 -16.71
CA TYR A 466 -5.69 13.19 -18.00
C TYR A 466 -5.46 14.45 -18.85
N LYS A 467 -5.36 14.29 -20.16
CA LYS A 467 -5.43 15.39 -21.12
C LYS A 467 -6.91 15.75 -21.32
N GLY A 468 -7.25 17.02 -21.14
CA GLY A 468 -8.59 17.55 -21.35
C GLY A 468 -8.63 18.61 -22.45
N PHE A 469 -9.82 18.82 -23.00
CA PHE A 469 -10.15 19.86 -23.98
C PHE A 469 -11.46 20.57 -23.59
N ASP A 470 -11.82 21.64 -24.29
CA ASP A 470 -13.11 22.34 -24.15
C ASP A 470 -13.38 22.97 -22.75
N LEU A 471 -12.32 23.28 -21.99
CA LEU A 471 -12.43 23.95 -20.68
C LEU A 471 -12.09 25.44 -20.72
N ASP A 472 -11.49 25.91 -21.82
CA ASP A 472 -11.30 27.32 -22.11
C ASP A 472 -11.91 27.71 -23.48
N PRO A 473 -12.21 29.00 -23.71
CA PRO A 473 -12.84 29.46 -24.95
C PRO A 473 -11.97 29.28 -26.21
N GLU A 474 -10.65 29.14 -26.05
CA GLU A 474 -9.68 29.00 -27.12
C GLU A 474 -9.42 27.52 -27.49
N ASN A 475 -10.01 26.60 -26.72
CA ASN A 475 -9.83 25.16 -26.77
C ASN A 475 -8.36 24.72 -26.61
N ASN A 476 -7.61 25.41 -25.74
CA ASN A 476 -6.27 24.95 -25.42
C ASN A 476 -6.35 23.65 -24.59
N PRO A 477 -5.42 22.71 -24.80
CA PRO A 477 -5.38 21.50 -23.99
C PRO A 477 -5.05 21.84 -22.53
N VAL A 478 -5.63 21.07 -21.61
CA VAL A 478 -5.34 21.18 -20.17
C VAL A 478 -4.94 19.84 -19.58
N ALA A 479 -4.28 19.87 -18.43
CA ALA A 479 -3.96 18.67 -17.64
C ALA A 479 -4.89 18.57 -16.43
N ILE A 480 -5.63 17.47 -16.31
CA ILE A 480 -6.64 17.26 -15.27
C ILE A 480 -6.14 16.15 -14.34
N LYS A 481 -5.71 16.51 -13.12
CA LYS A 481 -5.23 15.58 -12.09
C LYS A 481 -6.42 15.16 -11.23
N ARG A 482 -6.76 13.86 -11.26
CA ARG A 482 -7.72 13.23 -10.36
C ARG A 482 -6.96 12.55 -9.23
N CYS A 483 -7.14 13.02 -8.00
CA CYS A 483 -6.44 12.50 -6.83
C CYS A 483 -6.87 11.05 -6.49
N LYS A 484 -6.00 10.25 -5.87
CA LYS A 484 -6.31 8.87 -5.44
C LYS A 484 -6.79 8.85 -3.98
N GLY A 485 -8.03 8.42 -3.73
CA GLY A 485 -8.58 8.24 -2.37
C GLY A 485 -8.54 9.49 -1.49
N ILE A 486 -9.21 9.45 -0.34
CA ILE A 486 -9.19 10.56 0.63
C ILE A 486 -9.02 10.00 2.03
N ASP A 487 -7.79 9.98 2.53
CA ASP A 487 -7.53 9.95 3.96
C ASP A 487 -7.32 11.39 4.50
N ALA A 488 -7.06 11.55 5.79
CA ALA A 488 -6.81 12.87 6.37
C ALA A 488 -5.54 13.54 5.80
N ASN A 489 -4.48 12.78 5.53
CA ASN A 489 -3.22 13.31 5.01
C ASN A 489 -3.36 13.83 3.59
N ARG A 490 -4.05 13.08 2.70
CA ARG A 490 -4.27 13.47 1.30
C ARG A 490 -5.19 14.70 1.16
N ARG A 491 -6.11 14.92 2.10
CA ARG A 491 -6.90 16.18 2.15
C ARG A 491 -6.02 17.38 2.44
N MET A 492 -5.04 17.22 3.33
CA MET A 492 -4.10 18.29 3.66
C MET A 492 -3.19 18.59 2.47
N GLU A 493 -2.67 17.57 1.77
CA GLU A 493 -1.86 17.73 0.55
C GLU A 493 -2.64 18.48 -0.55
N PHE A 494 -3.90 18.10 -0.77
CA PHE A 494 -4.78 18.79 -1.70
C PHE A 494 -4.99 20.26 -1.31
N GLY A 495 -5.31 20.53 -0.04
CA GLY A 495 -5.53 21.89 0.44
C GLY A 495 -4.27 22.75 0.34
N GLN A 496 -3.10 22.18 0.61
CA GLN A 496 -1.80 22.84 0.47
C GLN A 496 -1.48 23.16 -0.99
N GLU A 497 -1.60 22.18 -1.89
CA GLU A 497 -1.35 22.37 -3.33
C GLU A 497 -2.27 23.46 -3.90
N LEU A 498 -3.56 23.44 -3.54
CA LEU A 498 -4.53 24.46 -3.95
C LEU A 498 -4.19 25.85 -3.41
N LEU A 499 -3.80 25.96 -2.14
CA LEU A 499 -3.45 27.23 -1.48
C LEU A 499 -2.15 27.82 -2.05
N ILE A 500 -1.16 26.99 -2.34
CA ILE A 500 0.14 27.42 -2.88
C ILE A 500 -0.03 27.89 -4.32
N LEU A 501 -0.60 27.05 -5.17
CA LEU A 501 -0.68 27.34 -6.61
C LEU A 501 -1.72 28.40 -6.98
N SER A 502 -2.66 28.72 -6.08
CA SER A 502 -3.54 29.89 -6.27
C SER A 502 -2.80 31.22 -6.06
N ARG A 503 -1.73 31.22 -5.25
CA ARG A 503 -0.97 32.41 -4.85
C ARG A 503 0.34 32.59 -5.63
N VAL A 504 0.92 31.50 -6.11
CA VAL A 504 2.19 31.48 -6.84
C VAL A 504 1.94 31.65 -8.34
N ARG A 505 2.56 32.66 -8.96
CA ARG A 505 2.62 32.81 -10.42
C ARG A 505 4.05 33.09 -10.84
N HIS A 506 4.63 32.17 -11.60
CA HIS A 506 5.98 32.27 -12.13
C HIS A 506 6.06 31.57 -13.49
N GLU A 507 6.92 32.03 -14.39
CA GLU A 507 7.05 31.46 -15.74
C GLU A 507 7.41 29.97 -15.70
N TYR A 508 8.36 29.62 -14.84
CA TYR A 508 8.90 28.26 -14.64
C TYR A 508 8.17 27.44 -13.57
N ILE A 509 6.92 27.80 -13.21
CA ILE A 509 6.05 27.00 -12.34
C ILE A 509 4.77 26.66 -13.11
N VAL A 510 4.30 25.42 -12.99
CA VAL A 510 3.05 25.00 -13.63
C VAL A 510 1.86 25.77 -13.04
N LYS A 511 1.11 26.42 -13.92
CA LYS A 511 -0.06 27.21 -13.55
C LYS A 511 -1.27 26.33 -13.24
N LEU A 512 -1.84 26.51 -12.05
CA LEU A 512 -3.15 25.96 -11.70
C LEU A 512 -4.26 26.87 -12.26
N LEU A 513 -5.11 26.31 -13.12
CA LEU A 513 -6.23 27.00 -13.77
C LEU A 513 -7.52 26.89 -12.97
N GLY A 514 -7.68 25.87 -12.14
CA GLY A 514 -8.90 25.66 -11.37
C GLY A 514 -9.01 24.30 -10.70
N CYS A 515 -10.18 24.02 -10.12
CA CYS A 515 -10.49 22.73 -9.52
C CYS A 515 -11.97 22.35 -9.66
N CYS A 516 -12.28 21.07 -9.51
CA CYS A 516 -13.64 20.56 -9.32
C CYS A 516 -13.70 19.74 -8.02
N LEU A 517 -14.65 20.11 -7.15
CA LEU A 517 -14.83 19.51 -5.81
C LEU A 517 -16.09 18.64 -5.72
N GLN A 518 -16.80 18.42 -6.84
CA GLN A 518 -18.07 17.69 -6.87
C GLN A 518 -17.91 16.18 -7.08
N PHE A 519 -16.67 15.70 -7.08
CA PHE A 519 -16.30 14.29 -7.19
C PHE A 519 -16.00 13.69 -5.81
N GLU A 520 -16.03 12.35 -5.72
CA GLU A 520 -15.63 11.62 -4.52
C GLU A 520 -14.21 11.97 -4.08
N VAL A 521 -13.32 12.24 -5.04
CA VAL A 521 -11.94 12.72 -4.88
C VAL A 521 -11.79 14.07 -5.58
N PRO A 522 -11.08 15.07 -5.01
CA PRO A 522 -10.87 16.34 -5.67
C PRO A 522 -10.17 16.19 -7.03
N VAL A 523 -10.48 17.11 -7.94
CA VAL A 523 -9.88 17.18 -9.27
C VAL A 523 -9.26 18.57 -9.47
N LEU A 524 -8.01 18.61 -9.89
CA LEU A 524 -7.26 19.84 -10.16
C LEU A 524 -7.03 19.99 -11.67
N VAL A 525 -7.12 21.22 -12.17
CA VAL A 525 -6.97 21.55 -13.60
C VAL A 525 -5.79 22.50 -13.78
N TYR A 526 -4.79 22.09 -14.54
CA TYR A 526 -3.55 22.81 -14.79
C TYR A 526 -3.40 23.15 -16.27
N GLU A 527 -2.51 24.08 -16.58
CA GLU A 527 -2.01 24.25 -17.93
C GLU A 527 -1.39 22.94 -18.45
N PHE A 528 -1.59 22.64 -19.73
CA PHE A 528 -0.93 21.50 -20.35
C PHE A 528 0.50 21.89 -20.75
N VAL A 529 1.49 21.19 -20.20
CA VAL A 529 2.89 21.37 -20.56
C VAL A 529 3.31 20.32 -21.60
N PRO A 530 3.68 20.73 -22.83
CA PRO A 530 4.01 19.80 -23.91
C PRO A 530 5.46 19.31 -23.80
N ASN A 531 5.72 18.01 -23.93
CA ASN A 531 7.05 17.32 -23.87
C ASN A 531 7.35 16.50 -22.59
N LYS A 532 6.32 16.17 -21.80
CA LYS A 532 6.39 15.25 -20.63
C LYS A 532 7.36 15.78 -19.56
N THR A 533 8.01 14.88 -18.81
CA THR A 533 8.86 15.21 -17.66
C THR A 533 10.34 15.21 -18.03
N LEU A 534 11.17 15.91 -17.26
CA LEU A 534 12.63 15.86 -17.37
C LEU A 534 13.15 14.42 -17.19
N HIS A 535 12.55 13.64 -16.29
CA HIS A 535 12.87 12.22 -16.13
C HIS A 535 12.71 11.44 -17.44
N TYR A 536 11.62 11.69 -18.19
CA TYR A 536 11.45 11.08 -19.52
C TYR A 536 12.48 11.58 -20.52
N LEU A 537 12.79 12.88 -20.52
CA LEU A 537 13.79 13.46 -21.41
C LEU A 537 15.17 12.82 -21.20
N ILE A 538 15.60 12.62 -19.95
CA ILE A 538 16.92 12.10 -19.57
C ILE A 538 17.02 10.58 -19.75
N HIS A 539 16.01 9.82 -19.30
CA HIS A 539 16.10 8.36 -19.18
C HIS A 539 15.28 7.58 -20.23
N GLY A 540 14.28 8.22 -20.84
CA GLY A 540 13.31 7.56 -21.73
C GLY A 540 13.38 7.99 -23.19
N GLN A 541 13.98 9.13 -23.50
CA GLN A 541 14.13 9.62 -24.86
C GLN A 541 15.38 9.01 -25.52
N SER A 542 15.27 8.62 -26.79
CA SER A 542 16.38 8.02 -27.53
C SER A 542 17.19 9.04 -28.33
N ASP A 543 16.56 10.15 -28.75
CA ASP A 543 17.23 11.22 -29.50
C ASP A 543 18.19 12.01 -28.61
N ALA A 544 19.50 11.95 -28.91
CA ALA A 544 20.53 12.67 -28.15
C ALA A 544 20.55 14.18 -28.43
N SER A 545 20.00 14.63 -29.57
CA SER A 545 19.98 16.05 -29.93
C SER A 545 19.09 16.90 -29.01
N THR A 546 18.21 16.27 -28.25
CA THR A 546 17.32 16.93 -27.29
C THR A 546 17.87 16.93 -25.86
N ARG A 547 19.14 16.55 -25.65
CA ARG A 547 19.81 16.41 -24.34
C ARG A 547 21.23 16.98 -24.34
N THR A 548 21.51 17.95 -25.18
CA THR A 548 22.81 18.62 -25.22
C THR A 548 23.09 19.37 -23.91
N LEU A 549 24.36 19.71 -23.66
CA LEU A 549 24.79 20.34 -22.42
C LEU A 549 24.08 21.68 -22.16
N ASP A 550 23.90 22.51 -23.21
CA ASP A 550 23.17 23.77 -23.17
C ASP A 550 21.71 23.58 -22.74
N ILE A 551 21.00 22.59 -23.31
CA ILE A 551 19.62 22.28 -22.90
C ILE A 551 19.55 21.85 -21.43
N ARG A 552 20.49 21.02 -20.97
CA ARG A 552 20.52 20.55 -19.57
C ARG A 552 20.75 21.70 -18.59
N LEU A 553 21.69 22.60 -18.91
CA LEU A 553 21.98 23.77 -18.09
C LEU A 553 20.83 24.76 -18.07
N GLU A 554 20.18 24.98 -19.22
CA GLU A 554 19.02 25.86 -19.31
C GLU A 554 17.87 25.35 -18.45
N ILE A 555 17.55 24.04 -18.53
CA ILE A 555 16.54 23.40 -17.69
C ILE A 555 16.89 23.52 -16.20
N ALA A 556 18.16 23.30 -15.84
CA ALA A 556 18.63 23.43 -14.46
C ALA A 556 18.47 24.87 -13.96
N ALA A 557 18.90 25.86 -14.74
CA ALA A 557 18.83 27.26 -14.38
C ALA A 557 17.37 27.72 -14.20
N GLN A 558 16.48 27.38 -15.13
CA GLN A 558 15.05 27.72 -15.04
C GLN A 558 14.36 27.05 -13.84
N SER A 559 14.72 25.81 -13.53
CA SER A 559 14.21 25.10 -12.35
C SER A 559 14.72 25.70 -11.05
N ALA A 560 16.00 26.07 -10.97
CA ALA A 560 16.59 26.74 -9.82
C ALA A 560 15.96 28.12 -9.57
N GLU A 561 15.68 28.86 -10.64
CA GLU A 561 15.03 30.18 -10.58
C GLU A 561 13.60 30.08 -10.03
N ALA A 562 12.84 29.07 -10.44
CA ALA A 562 11.52 28.78 -9.87
C ALA A 562 11.59 28.49 -8.36
N LEU A 563 12.55 27.67 -7.92
CA LEU A 563 12.73 27.33 -6.50
C LEU A 563 13.23 28.54 -5.68
N ALA A 564 14.16 29.33 -6.23
CA ALA A 564 14.62 30.56 -5.62
C ALA A 564 13.49 31.56 -5.43
N TYR A 565 12.60 31.71 -6.43
CA TYR A 565 11.40 32.53 -6.32
C TYR A 565 10.52 32.08 -5.15
N LEU A 566 10.22 30.78 -5.02
CA LEU A 566 9.41 30.23 -3.92
C LEU A 566 10.03 30.48 -2.54
N HIS A 567 11.35 30.36 -2.43
CA HIS A 567 12.08 30.62 -1.19
C HIS A 567 12.16 32.12 -0.82
N SER A 568 12.02 33.00 -1.82
CA SER A 568 12.11 34.46 -1.64
C SER A 568 10.80 35.15 -1.23
N LEU A 569 9.67 34.43 -1.23
CA LEU A 569 8.37 34.98 -0.85
C LEU A 569 8.36 35.43 0.62
N ASP A 570 7.53 36.43 0.95
CA ASP A 570 7.33 36.91 2.34
C ASP A 570 6.96 35.76 3.31
N HIS A 571 6.28 34.74 2.77
CA HIS A 571 6.11 33.45 3.41
C HIS A 571 6.77 32.38 2.52
N PRO A 572 8.03 32.00 2.82
CA PRO A 572 8.76 31.04 2.00
C PRO A 572 7.99 29.73 1.85
N ILE A 573 8.01 29.20 0.64
CA ILE A 573 7.38 27.92 0.28
C ILE A 573 8.50 26.93 -0.02
N PHE A 574 8.58 25.85 0.77
CA PHE A 574 9.52 24.76 0.50
C PHE A 574 8.79 23.68 -0.29
N HIS A 575 9.37 23.25 -1.39
CA HIS A 575 8.74 22.30 -2.30
C HIS A 575 8.64 20.90 -1.69
N GLY A 576 9.74 20.40 -1.11
CA GLY A 576 9.81 19.13 -0.38
C GLY A 576 9.84 17.84 -1.21
N ASP A 577 9.72 17.93 -2.54
CA ASP A 577 9.77 16.76 -3.45
C ASP A 577 10.37 17.15 -4.81
N VAL A 578 11.49 17.86 -4.79
CA VAL A 578 12.23 18.25 -6.00
C VAL A 578 12.86 17.02 -6.64
N LYS A 579 12.46 16.68 -7.87
CA LYS A 579 12.97 15.55 -8.66
C LYS A 579 12.70 15.74 -10.14
N SER A 580 13.43 15.03 -11.01
CA SER A 580 13.23 15.12 -12.46
C SER A 580 11.84 14.69 -12.95
N ALA A 581 11.11 13.87 -12.19
CA ALA A 581 9.73 13.53 -12.51
C ALA A 581 8.74 14.70 -12.30
N ASN A 582 9.11 15.68 -11.47
CA ASN A 582 8.28 16.85 -11.13
C ASN A 582 8.70 18.11 -11.90
N ILE A 583 9.70 18.02 -12.78
CA ILE A 583 10.03 19.08 -13.74
C ILE A 583 9.40 18.71 -15.07
N LEU A 584 8.39 19.47 -15.51
CA LEU A 584 7.79 19.33 -16.84
C LEU A 584 8.59 20.14 -17.85
N ILE A 585 8.71 19.60 -19.06
CA ILE A 585 9.36 20.28 -20.17
C ILE A 585 8.27 20.78 -21.09
N GLY A 586 8.29 22.07 -21.41
CA GLY A 586 7.39 22.76 -22.31
C GLY A 586 7.97 22.97 -23.71
N ASP A 587 7.40 23.91 -24.45
CA ASP A 587 7.90 24.32 -25.76
C ASP A 587 9.30 24.93 -25.64
N LYS A 588 10.17 24.70 -26.63
CA LYS A 588 11.56 25.18 -26.65
C LYS A 588 12.36 24.81 -25.38
N PHE A 589 12.05 23.67 -24.77
CA PHE A 589 12.71 23.15 -23.57
C PHE A 589 12.54 24.02 -22.32
N THR A 590 11.51 24.86 -22.25
CA THR A 590 11.19 25.60 -21.01
C THR A 590 10.82 24.63 -19.89
N ALA A 591 11.54 24.67 -18.77
CA ALA A 591 11.28 23.88 -17.58
C ALA A 591 10.17 24.51 -16.73
N LYS A 592 9.28 23.67 -16.22
CA LYS A 592 8.22 24.07 -15.29
C LYS A 592 8.18 23.13 -14.10
N VAL A 593 8.42 23.67 -12.90
CA VAL A 593 8.28 22.95 -11.64
C VAL A 593 6.81 22.66 -11.37
N SER A 594 6.50 21.42 -11.01
CA SER A 594 5.15 20.91 -10.80
C SER A 594 5.07 20.09 -9.51
N ASP A 595 3.84 19.76 -9.11
CA ASP A 595 3.55 18.83 -8.01
C ASP A 595 3.92 19.32 -6.60
N PHE A 596 3.07 20.20 -6.06
CA PHE A 596 3.25 20.87 -4.77
C PHE A 596 2.56 20.13 -3.60
N GLY A 597 2.21 18.85 -3.79
CA GLY A 597 1.49 18.07 -2.78
C GLY A 597 2.25 17.85 -1.47
N CYS A 598 3.59 17.99 -1.48
CA CYS A 598 4.44 17.88 -0.29
C CYS A 598 4.92 19.24 0.25
N SER A 599 4.46 20.36 -0.32
CA SER A 599 4.98 21.68 -0.01
C SER A 599 4.37 22.30 1.25
N ILE A 600 5.15 23.10 1.98
CA ILE A 600 4.73 23.69 3.26
C ILE A 600 5.03 25.21 3.34
N PHE A 601 4.23 25.94 4.14
CA PHE A 601 4.48 27.33 4.53
C PHE A 601 5.14 27.39 5.92
N MET A 602 6.08 28.32 6.12
CA MET A 602 6.67 28.56 7.46
C MET A 602 5.63 28.90 8.55
N ALA A 603 4.49 29.50 8.22
CA ALA A 603 3.46 29.87 9.19
C ALA A 603 2.58 28.70 9.68
N ALA A 604 2.66 27.53 9.04
CA ALA A 604 1.92 26.32 9.40
C ALA A 604 2.83 25.21 9.97
N ALA A 605 4.07 25.54 10.32
CA ALA A 605 4.94 24.70 11.13
C ALA A 605 4.45 24.67 12.60
N ASP A 606 3.20 24.28 12.79
CA ASP A 606 2.71 23.79 14.07
C ASP A 606 3.43 22.46 14.36
N GLU A 607 3.76 22.22 15.62
CA GLU A 607 4.60 21.15 16.17
C GLU A 607 4.10 19.69 15.93
N ASN A 608 3.21 19.46 14.95
CA ASN A 608 2.46 18.23 14.74
C ASN A 608 2.67 17.51 13.39
N ILE A 609 3.55 17.97 12.50
CA ILE A 609 3.86 17.25 11.23
C ILE A 609 5.06 16.32 11.45
N ASN A 610 4.83 15.16 12.07
CA ASN A 610 5.87 14.17 12.42
C ASN A 610 6.17 13.13 11.30
N VAL A 611 5.83 13.41 10.04
CA VAL A 611 6.03 12.47 8.92
C VAL A 611 6.91 13.11 7.85
N VAL A 612 8.07 12.51 7.59
CA VAL A 612 8.93 12.89 6.45
C VAL A 612 8.20 12.52 5.15
N LYS A 613 8.07 13.48 4.23
CA LYS A 613 7.52 13.27 2.89
C LYS A 613 8.56 13.58 1.83
N GLY A 614 8.55 12.83 0.73
CA GLY A 614 9.41 13.06 -0.43
C GLY A 614 9.87 11.74 -1.08
N THR A 615 10.74 11.84 -2.09
CA THR A 615 11.16 10.69 -2.90
C THR A 615 12.52 10.14 -2.45
N ILE A 616 12.57 8.82 -2.16
CA ILE A 616 13.82 8.11 -1.83
C ILE A 616 14.89 8.38 -2.90
N GLY A 617 16.11 8.72 -2.44
CA GLY A 617 17.23 9.08 -3.31
C GLY A 617 17.40 10.59 -3.54
N TYR A 618 16.33 11.38 -3.37
CA TYR A 618 16.38 12.85 -3.40
C TYR A 618 16.31 13.48 -2.01
N LEU A 619 15.83 12.72 -1.01
CA LEU A 619 15.61 13.21 0.35
C LEU A 619 16.91 13.67 1.02
N ASP A 620 16.86 14.86 1.61
CA ASP A 620 17.93 15.41 2.42
C ASP A 620 18.16 14.55 3.69
N PRO A 621 19.38 14.02 3.91
CA PRO A 621 19.72 13.28 5.11
C PRO A 621 19.46 14.06 6.41
N LYS A 622 19.65 15.39 6.41
CA LYS A 622 19.40 16.23 7.59
C LYS A 622 17.90 16.35 7.87
N TYR A 623 17.08 16.47 6.82
CA TYR A 623 15.62 16.42 6.94
C TYR A 623 15.14 15.07 7.49
N LEU A 624 15.69 13.96 6.98
CA LEU A 624 15.39 12.61 7.48
C LEU A 624 15.69 12.44 8.97
N MET A 625 16.78 13.05 9.45
CA MET A 625 17.20 12.95 10.86
C MET A 625 16.43 13.90 11.79
N THR A 626 16.07 15.09 11.32
CA THR A 626 15.52 16.17 12.16
C THR A 626 14.00 16.31 12.04
N PHE A 627 13.39 15.70 11.02
CA PHE A 627 11.98 15.88 10.64
C PHE A 627 11.62 17.33 10.30
N GLN A 628 12.61 18.20 10.06
CA GLN A 628 12.41 19.62 9.72
C GLN A 628 12.73 19.87 8.26
N LEU A 629 11.70 20.22 7.47
CA LEU A 629 11.86 20.63 6.08
C LEU A 629 12.25 22.11 6.01
N THR A 630 13.31 22.40 5.27
CA THR A 630 13.87 23.76 5.13
C THR A 630 14.14 24.09 3.65
N ASP A 631 14.44 25.35 3.34
CA ASP A 631 14.95 25.76 2.02
C ASP A 631 16.19 24.95 1.62
N LYS A 632 17.06 24.63 2.58
CA LYS A 632 18.27 23.84 2.37
C LYS A 632 17.99 22.39 2.03
N SER A 633 16.83 21.85 2.40
CA SER A 633 16.40 20.51 2.00
C SER A 633 16.06 20.47 0.51
N ASP A 634 15.38 21.49 -0.02
CA ASP A 634 15.16 21.64 -1.47
C ASP A 634 16.49 21.81 -2.22
N VAL A 635 17.46 22.56 -1.66
CA VAL A 635 18.81 22.70 -2.25
C VAL A 635 19.50 21.35 -2.39
N TYR A 636 19.40 20.46 -1.38
CA TYR A 636 19.97 19.12 -1.46
C TYR A 636 19.31 18.29 -2.56
N SER A 637 17.97 18.22 -2.58
CA SER A 637 17.23 17.47 -3.59
C SER A 637 17.50 18.00 -5.01
N PHE A 638 17.67 19.31 -5.14
CA PHE A 638 18.09 19.93 -6.39
C PHE A 638 19.53 19.56 -6.78
N GLY A 639 20.46 19.48 -5.82
CA GLY A 639 21.81 18.96 -6.06
C GLY A 639 21.82 17.54 -6.65
N ILE A 640 20.92 16.67 -6.20
CA ILE A 640 20.72 15.33 -6.77
C ILE A 640 20.23 15.42 -8.22
N LEU A 641 19.29 16.32 -8.51
CA LEU A 641 18.80 16.58 -9.87
C LEU A 641 19.93 17.06 -10.79
N LEU A 642 20.85 17.90 -10.30
CA LEU A 642 22.04 18.32 -11.05
C LEU A 642 22.96 17.14 -11.36
N LEU A 643 23.18 16.22 -10.41
CA LEU A 643 23.93 14.99 -10.67
C LEU A 643 23.25 14.08 -11.70
N GLU A 644 21.92 13.99 -11.66
CA GLU A 644 21.16 13.22 -12.64
C GLU A 644 21.31 13.83 -14.05
N LEU A 645 21.31 15.16 -14.18
CA LEU A 645 21.61 15.86 -15.44
C LEU A 645 23.05 15.64 -15.91
N LEU A 646 24.02 15.66 -15.02
CA LEU A 646 25.45 15.47 -15.35
C LEU A 646 25.77 14.03 -15.77
N THR A 647 25.19 13.05 -15.09
CA THR A 647 25.62 11.64 -15.19
C THR A 647 24.66 10.77 -15.99
N ARG A 648 23.42 11.22 -16.20
CA ARG A 648 22.31 10.42 -16.75
C ARG A 648 22.02 9.14 -15.95
N ARG A 649 22.44 9.08 -14.69
CA ARG A 649 22.19 7.95 -13.79
C ARG A 649 21.04 8.27 -12.86
N LYS A 650 20.28 7.24 -12.51
CA LYS A 650 19.22 7.37 -11.52
C LYS A 650 19.84 7.68 -10.14
N PRO A 651 19.18 8.52 -9.31
CA PRO A 651 19.66 8.90 -7.97
C PRO A 651 19.96 7.72 -7.04
N LEU A 652 19.25 6.61 -7.22
CA LEU A 652 19.45 5.37 -6.48
C LEU A 652 19.48 4.19 -7.45
N SER A 653 20.54 3.38 -7.38
CA SER A 653 20.70 2.16 -8.19
C SER A 653 21.42 1.09 -7.38
N ASN A 654 20.85 -0.12 -7.31
CA ASN A 654 21.40 -1.23 -6.51
C ASN A 654 21.75 -0.82 -5.07
N GLU A 655 20.88 -0.03 -4.43
CA GLU A 655 21.03 0.46 -3.06
C GLU A 655 22.23 1.40 -2.80
N VAL A 656 22.90 1.85 -3.87
CA VAL A 656 23.98 2.85 -3.80
C VAL A 656 23.44 4.23 -4.20
N SER A 657 23.68 5.23 -3.36
CA SER A 657 23.32 6.63 -3.62
C SER A 657 24.25 7.28 -4.64
N LEU A 658 23.68 7.93 -5.65
CA LEU A 658 24.43 8.72 -6.63
C LEU A 658 25.24 9.83 -5.95
N ALA A 659 24.70 10.43 -4.89
CA ALA A 659 25.37 11.48 -4.12
C ALA A 659 26.69 11.00 -3.52
N SER A 660 26.67 9.83 -2.85
CA SER A 660 27.89 9.28 -2.23
C SER A 660 28.93 8.88 -3.26
N LEU A 661 28.51 8.26 -4.37
CA LEU A 661 29.42 7.90 -5.46
C LEU A 661 30.09 9.13 -6.06
N PHE A 662 29.32 10.19 -6.29
CA PHE A 662 29.82 11.41 -6.91
C PHE A 662 30.73 12.21 -5.97
N GLN A 663 30.37 12.32 -4.68
CA GLN A 663 31.22 12.98 -3.69
C GLN A 663 32.57 12.27 -3.52
N ASP A 664 32.59 10.94 -3.55
CA ASP A 664 33.85 10.18 -3.52
C ASP A 664 34.65 10.38 -4.81
N ALA A 665 33.99 10.51 -5.96
CA ALA A 665 34.66 10.78 -7.22
C ALA A 665 35.29 12.19 -7.27
N MET A 666 34.57 13.20 -6.74
CA MET A 666 35.07 14.57 -6.57
C MET A 666 36.35 14.58 -5.70
N LYS A 667 36.37 13.84 -4.58
CA LYS A 667 37.55 13.74 -3.70
C LYS A 667 38.75 13.08 -4.38
N LYS A 668 38.50 12.06 -5.23
CA LYS A 668 39.54 11.29 -5.92
C LYS A 668 39.99 11.95 -7.23
N GLY A 669 39.34 13.03 -7.67
CA GLY A 669 39.63 13.73 -8.92
C GLY A 669 39.34 12.91 -10.17
N ASN A 670 38.39 11.98 -10.12
CA ASN A 670 38.08 11.04 -11.22
C ASN A 670 36.66 11.22 -11.80
N ILE A 671 36.12 12.44 -11.76
CA ILE A 671 34.73 12.75 -12.12
C ILE A 671 34.39 12.48 -13.59
N ASP A 672 35.38 12.56 -14.48
CA ASP A 672 35.22 12.40 -15.94
C ASP A 672 34.60 11.04 -16.30
N HIS A 673 34.89 10.00 -15.50
CA HIS A 673 34.36 8.65 -15.69
C HIS A 673 32.88 8.50 -15.30
N HIS A 674 32.34 9.50 -14.61
CA HIS A 674 30.97 9.53 -14.12
C HIS A 674 30.06 10.47 -14.93
N ILE A 675 30.64 11.44 -15.64
CA ILE A 675 29.91 12.34 -16.54
C ILE A 675 29.38 11.57 -17.75
N ASP A 676 28.20 11.96 -18.21
CA ASP A 676 27.58 11.40 -19.40
C ASP A 676 28.42 11.64 -20.65
N LYS A 677 28.69 10.58 -21.41
CA LYS A 677 29.48 10.61 -22.64
C LYS A 677 28.84 11.47 -23.74
N GLU A 678 27.52 11.69 -23.68
CA GLU A 678 26.81 12.56 -24.63
C GLU A 678 27.15 14.05 -24.46
N ILE A 679 27.66 14.47 -23.31
CA ILE A 679 28.02 15.87 -23.02
C ILE A 679 29.52 16.05 -22.74
N LEU A 680 30.26 14.96 -22.58
CA LEU A 680 31.69 14.97 -22.29
C LEU A 680 32.50 15.25 -23.56
N HIS A 681 32.91 16.50 -23.73
CA HIS A 681 33.76 16.98 -24.81
C HIS A 681 34.91 17.84 -24.26
N GLU A 682 36.09 17.79 -24.89
CA GLU A 682 37.31 18.47 -24.42
C GLU A 682 37.14 19.99 -24.30
N ASP A 683 36.33 20.60 -25.18
CA ASP A 683 36.03 22.03 -25.23
C ASP A 683 35.11 22.51 -24.09
N ASN A 684 34.40 21.61 -23.43
CA ASN A 684 33.42 21.93 -22.38
C ASN A 684 33.81 21.41 -20.98
N MET A 685 35.04 20.89 -20.82
CA MET A 685 35.51 20.29 -19.56
C MET A 685 35.50 21.26 -18.38
N GLU A 686 35.92 22.50 -18.58
CA GLU A 686 35.92 23.54 -17.53
C GLU A 686 34.49 23.83 -17.05
N LEU A 687 33.56 23.94 -17.98
CA LEU A 687 32.15 24.19 -17.70
C LEU A 687 31.49 23.01 -16.97
N LEU A 688 31.82 21.77 -17.36
CA LEU A 688 31.38 20.56 -16.67
C LEU A 688 31.95 20.47 -15.24
N TYR A 689 33.19 20.90 -15.02
CA TYR A 689 33.80 20.93 -13.70
C TYR A 689 33.13 21.96 -12.78
N GLU A 690 32.84 23.16 -13.29
CA GLU A 690 32.08 24.17 -12.54
C GLU A 690 30.67 23.67 -12.20
N PHE A 691 29.99 23.03 -13.16
CA PHE A 691 28.67 22.43 -12.93
C PHE A 691 28.72 21.32 -11.86
N ALA A 692 29.74 20.46 -11.91
CA ALA A 692 29.98 19.41 -10.91
C ALA A 692 30.31 19.98 -9.51
N CYS A 693 31.12 21.03 -9.43
CA CYS A 693 31.45 21.67 -8.15
C CYS A 693 30.20 22.31 -7.52
N LEU A 694 29.35 22.98 -8.31
CA LEU A 694 28.09 23.54 -7.82
C LEU A 694 27.14 22.45 -7.29
N ALA A 695 27.01 21.33 -8.01
CA ALA A 695 26.22 20.18 -7.54
C ALA A 695 26.77 19.61 -6.23
N SER A 696 28.09 19.50 -6.09
CA SER A 696 28.73 19.03 -4.86
C SER A 696 28.49 19.95 -3.66
N GLN A 697 28.51 21.28 -3.86
CA GLN A 697 28.21 22.26 -2.80
C GLN A 697 26.77 22.15 -2.30
N CYS A 698 25.82 21.80 -3.17
CA CYS A 698 24.42 21.58 -2.79
C CYS A 698 24.24 20.32 -1.92
N LEU A 699 25.14 19.34 -2.01
CA LEU A 699 25.03 18.02 -1.38
C LEU A 699 25.78 17.90 -0.04
N VAL A 700 26.31 19.01 0.49
CA VAL A 700 27.01 19.04 1.78
C VAL A 700 26.05 18.60 2.90
N MET A 701 26.53 17.76 3.83
CA MET A 701 25.70 17.23 4.93
C MET A 701 25.19 18.32 5.87
N ASP A 702 26.05 19.30 6.18
CA ASP A 702 25.63 20.43 7.00
C ASP A 702 24.88 21.47 6.17
N SER A 703 23.59 21.65 6.47
CA SER A 703 22.68 22.53 5.72
C SER A 703 23.16 23.98 5.65
N GLU A 704 23.82 24.49 6.70
CA GLU A 704 24.28 25.88 6.77
C GLU A 704 25.37 26.19 5.73
N ASN A 705 26.15 25.18 5.36
CA ASN A 705 27.22 25.32 4.37
C ASN A 705 26.72 25.15 2.93
N ARG A 706 25.46 24.77 2.72
CA ARG A 706 24.88 24.71 1.37
C ARG A 706 24.59 26.14 0.88
N PRO A 707 24.79 26.44 -0.41
CA PRO A 707 24.45 27.75 -0.95
C PRO A 707 22.93 28.04 -0.83
N ALA A 708 22.55 29.31 -0.90
CA ALA A 708 21.15 29.68 -1.08
C ALA A 708 20.70 29.32 -2.50
N MET A 709 19.43 28.96 -2.70
CA MET A 709 18.91 28.58 -4.01
C MET A 709 19.05 29.72 -5.04
N SER A 710 18.95 30.98 -4.61
CA SER A 710 19.22 32.15 -5.45
C SER A 710 20.64 32.16 -6.03
N HIS A 711 21.65 31.85 -5.21
CA HIS A 711 23.03 31.75 -5.66
C HIS A 711 23.22 30.58 -6.66
N VAL A 712 22.56 29.45 -6.41
CA VAL A 712 22.57 28.31 -7.34
C VAL A 712 21.95 28.69 -8.68
N ALA A 713 20.82 29.41 -8.67
CA ALA A 713 20.17 29.89 -9.88
C ALA A 713 21.06 30.86 -10.68
N ASP A 714 21.68 31.83 -10.02
CA ASP A 714 22.61 32.79 -10.66
C ASP A 714 23.80 32.09 -11.32
N LYS A 715 24.39 31.11 -10.61
CA LYS A 715 25.53 30.34 -11.13
C LYS A 715 25.14 29.46 -12.32
N LEU A 716 24.00 28.77 -12.25
CA LEU A 716 23.52 27.96 -13.38
C LEU A 716 23.18 28.83 -14.59
N ARG A 717 22.65 30.04 -14.39
CA ARG A 717 22.39 30.98 -15.48
C ARG A 717 23.67 31.38 -16.21
N GLN A 718 24.72 31.72 -15.46
CA GLN A 718 26.04 32.02 -16.02
C GLN A 718 26.62 30.85 -16.84
N LEU A 719 26.47 29.63 -16.34
CA LEU A 719 26.92 28.42 -17.04
C LEU A 719 26.11 28.17 -18.32
N ALA A 720 24.78 28.35 -18.27
CA ALA A 720 23.89 28.18 -19.44
C ALA A 720 24.21 29.20 -20.55
N ASP A 721 24.44 30.46 -20.18
CA ASP A 721 24.80 31.53 -21.12
C ASP A 721 26.15 31.22 -21.81
N THR A 722 27.12 30.71 -21.05
CA THR A 722 28.46 30.34 -21.56
C THR A 722 28.37 29.18 -22.55
N ALA A 723 27.62 28.11 -22.20
CA ALA A 723 27.41 26.96 -23.09
C ALA A 723 26.71 27.35 -24.40
N SER A 724 25.74 28.25 -24.34
CA SER A 724 25.01 28.76 -25.52
C SER A 724 25.91 29.56 -26.47
N GLN A 725 26.86 30.32 -25.93
CA GLN A 725 27.84 31.09 -26.70
C GLN A 725 28.88 30.19 -27.39
N GLN A 726 29.31 29.10 -26.75
CA GLN A 726 30.20 28.11 -27.37
C GLN A 726 29.54 27.42 -28.56
N HIS A 727 28.23 27.13 -28.49
CA HIS A 727 27.49 26.51 -29.59
C HIS A 727 27.27 27.44 -30.80
N THR A 728 27.11 28.75 -30.56
CA THR A 728 26.96 29.76 -31.63
C THR A 728 28.31 30.18 -32.25
N GLY A 729 29.41 30.10 -31.50
CA GLY A 729 30.78 30.36 -31.99
C GLY A 729 31.24 29.40 -33.11
N THR A 730 30.71 28.17 -33.14
CA THR A 730 31.03 27.15 -34.16
C THR A 730 30.38 27.43 -35.53
N LEU A 731 29.41 28.37 -35.60
CA LEU A 731 28.74 28.81 -36.84
C LEU A 731 29.22 30.20 -37.36
N GLN A 732 30.13 30.88 -36.65
CA GLN A 732 30.74 32.14 -37.10
C GLN A 732 32.27 32.04 -37.25
N GLY A 733 32.74 30.95 -37.84
CA GLY A 733 34.04 30.92 -38.51
C GLY A 733 34.00 31.75 -39.80
N ILE A 734 34.20 33.07 -39.68
CA ILE A 734 34.75 34.06 -40.63
C ILE A 734 34.10 35.42 -40.34
N ARG A 735 34.67 36.19 -39.40
CA ARG A 735 35.12 37.57 -39.64
C ARG A 735 35.79 38.17 -38.40
N SER A 736 37.07 38.47 -38.59
CA SER A 736 37.81 39.60 -38.01
C SER A 736 38.43 39.42 -36.62
N LEU A 737 39.73 39.11 -36.65
CA LEU A 737 40.73 39.55 -35.66
C LEU A 737 40.49 41.01 -35.25
N ARG A 738 40.51 41.29 -33.93
CA ARG A 738 41.24 42.43 -33.35
C ARG A 738 41.40 42.35 -31.83
N LEU A 739 42.68 42.29 -31.46
CA LEU A 739 43.37 42.95 -30.34
C LEU A 739 43.12 42.46 -28.90
N LEU A 740 44.16 41.79 -28.41
CA LEU A 740 44.52 41.47 -27.03
C LEU A 740 44.46 42.70 -26.10
N GLY A 741 43.87 42.49 -24.93
CA GLY A 741 44.11 43.26 -23.72
C GLY A 741 44.20 42.30 -22.54
N ASN A 742 45.43 42.00 -22.10
CA ASN A 742 45.72 41.18 -20.93
C ASN A 742 45.20 41.86 -19.65
N SER A 743 44.39 41.16 -18.86
CA SER A 743 44.33 41.36 -17.41
C SER A 743 44.29 40.00 -16.73
N SER A 744 45.43 39.61 -16.18
CA SER A 744 45.60 38.50 -15.25
C SER A 744 44.78 38.75 -13.98
N GLY A 745 43.79 37.89 -13.73
CA GLY A 745 43.11 37.76 -12.46
C GLY A 745 43.08 36.29 -12.06
N SER A 746 44.09 35.84 -11.32
CA SER A 746 44.05 34.58 -10.58
C SER A 746 43.23 34.78 -9.30
N ILE A 747 42.31 33.87 -9.00
CA ILE A 747 42.27 33.03 -7.81
C ILE A 747 40.99 32.18 -7.93
N SER A 748 41.17 30.91 -8.33
CA SER A 748 40.19 29.86 -8.12
C SER A 748 40.20 29.50 -6.63
N GLU A 749 39.11 29.75 -5.92
CA GLU A 749 38.93 29.14 -4.60
C GLU A 749 38.88 27.61 -4.76
N PRO A 750 39.61 26.84 -3.94
CA PRO A 750 39.51 25.39 -3.99
C PRO A 750 38.09 24.98 -3.59
N CYS A 751 37.46 24.04 -4.32
CA CYS A 751 36.16 23.43 -3.96
C CYS A 751 36.18 22.68 -2.59
N TYR A 752 37.28 22.77 -1.83
CA TYR A 752 37.52 22.12 -0.53
C TYR A 752 38.32 23.04 0.41
N SER A 753 37.73 23.43 1.54
CA SER A 753 38.47 23.82 2.74
C SER A 753 38.60 22.60 3.67
N PRO A 754 39.82 22.22 4.11
CA PRO A 754 40.01 21.05 4.96
C PRO A 754 39.55 21.39 6.39
N VAL A 755 38.40 20.86 6.79
CA VAL A 755 38.03 20.75 8.21
C VAL A 755 38.47 19.36 8.68
N GLU A 756 39.18 19.34 9.80
CA GLU A 756 39.78 18.15 10.40
C GLU A 756 38.79 16.99 10.60
N THR A 757 39.33 15.81 10.37
CA THR A 757 38.76 14.47 10.32
C THR A 757 37.92 14.03 11.53
N MET A 758 36.76 13.43 11.25
CA MET A 758 36.31 12.21 11.93
C MET A 758 36.07 11.12 10.88
N GLU A 759 36.62 9.93 11.12
CA GLU A 759 36.50 8.72 10.29
C GLU A 759 35.04 8.49 9.83
N TYR A 760 34.88 8.40 8.51
CA TYR A 760 33.59 8.33 7.82
C TYR A 760 33.27 6.87 7.47
N ASP A 761 32.30 6.29 8.16
CA ASP A 761 31.79 4.94 7.91
C ASP A 761 30.68 4.99 6.84
N SER A 762 30.90 4.31 5.71
CA SER A 762 30.01 4.24 4.55
C SER A 762 28.60 3.69 4.87
N ARG A 763 28.42 3.10 6.06
CA ARG A 763 27.16 2.55 6.59
C ARG A 763 26.11 3.60 6.96
N LYS A 764 26.47 4.88 7.17
CA LYS A 764 25.49 5.93 7.55
C LYS A 764 24.59 6.39 6.39
N THR A 765 25.03 6.20 5.15
CA THR A 765 24.24 6.50 3.95
C THR A 765 23.15 5.46 3.69
N SER A 766 23.31 4.23 4.19
CA SER A 766 22.29 3.18 4.05
C SER A 766 21.11 3.38 5.00
N MET A 767 21.33 3.97 6.19
CA MET A 767 20.26 4.34 7.14
C MET A 767 19.25 5.34 6.57
N GLY A 768 19.66 6.22 5.63
CA GLY A 768 18.77 7.19 5.00
C GLY A 768 17.85 6.59 3.93
N ILE A 769 18.21 5.43 3.37
CA ILE A 769 17.43 4.73 2.35
C ILE A 769 16.33 3.85 3.00
N GLU A 770 16.57 3.34 4.21
CA GLU A 770 15.61 2.50 4.95
C GLU A 770 14.53 3.28 5.69
N PHE A 771 14.78 4.53 6.06
CA PHE A 771 13.78 5.39 6.71
C PHE A 771 12.66 5.86 5.77
N ALA A 772 12.81 5.67 4.46
CA ALA A 772 11.88 6.16 3.44
C ALA A 772 11.17 5.06 2.63
N ARG A 773 11.46 3.78 2.91
CA ARG A 773 10.64 2.62 2.52
C ARG A 773 9.58 2.38 3.59
#